data_AF-A0A0C3LIR1-F1
#
_entry.id   AF-A0A0C3LIR1-F1
#
_cell.length_a   1.000
_cell.length_b   1.000
_cell.length_c   1.000
_cell.angle_alpha   90.00
_cell.angle_beta   90.00
_cell.angle_gamma   90.00
#
_symmetry.space_group_name_H-M   'P 1'
#
loop_
_entity.id
_entity.type
_entity.pdbx_description
1 polymer ?
#
loop_
_entity_poly.entity_id
_entity_poly.type
_entity_poly.pdbx_seq_one_letter_code
_entity_poly.pdbx_strand_id
1 'polypeptide(L)'
;MTDERRDPSDARRPGATSPGPSLRNILRGLHHRRVHPDNILTAKCGPHGWGGKSEVYKATLVREPDKYNSWQQSKIQVAVKKLRFDDEVDQDRTSKAFVRELRVLDGLNHPNVAKLVGFVEDLERGIAWLVSSWEPNGNVRQFLMSAKCAIPGRISLIRDTLEGLLYLHTREPPICHGDLKSLNILVTASYNAVITDFGSARVIKRQSGNDIHPSLLSLQTTNDHTSAANNVPKLAPIIPESDLTLTNAEFSFRWAAPEVLLGDRPNLPSDIWAAAWTCWEILTDQLPFSNTNSEGVITMHIIEGKVPSSIQGEQIQMSQIQGLFRLMTDCWASNPRDRPSAEECLAEVRRLPSSIPSSPTRLGSKIRFTSLSCPPAQMRYSTSEFKRMKSIHRNALEVARSTENGVAAADTLFALGRAYQARGKYQLAEEAYIHAQVYYASGGNPRGRARAFEELGSVYRAQCLYGDAEGSYLRAKTIYTCLKDDLGRASTLCGLGDIYRARCRYKQAEEFYQEARGIHARSGEDRGRANALLGLGEVYSAQSRYRKAEETFLQARDMCSDLGDDLGRANALSGLGDVYRAQLKYDEAEDAYGAAYTFHTKAKDIPGIANALLGRGEVYLARTKYNEAEVMFTQAQAIYEYVGNDIDKVNALLGLGDVYRAQRKYDEAEKLFNQALNLSARTDNDLARANALRGLGDIHLAQTNYDQAEDSFSLARDLYDRIGNDGGSADALLGLGHAYRAQTKWDMAEESFAHAQYIYAHIRNDIGRANALSGIGDVYHALREYGDAERSYRQAYNLYAGLADDSGKANALLGLGEACVAQVKYDDAEMAFTRAQKIYTRIGNGPGRANVVRALELLRRDRSKSEGGGETPTAGSKHVRHPSKDEGMTSRRATRCRPRTAQVLRHPNRCCPFSQPDLTGSRGC
;
A
#
# COMPACT_ATOMS: atom_id res chain seq x y z
N MET A 1 81.21 39.07 2.78
CA MET A 1 80.29 37.96 2.47
C MET A 1 79.18 37.99 3.49
N THR A 2 77.93 38.11 3.04
CA THR A 2 76.65 37.91 3.76
C THR A 2 76.63 38.09 5.29
N ASP A 3 76.16 39.27 5.70
CA ASP A 3 75.66 39.64 7.04
C ASP A 3 74.75 38.58 7.69
N GLU A 4 74.99 38.29 8.98
CA GLU A 4 73.95 37.80 9.90
C GLU A 4 73.11 38.98 10.39
N ARG A 5 71.87 39.11 9.93
CA ARG A 5 70.93 40.09 10.50
C ARG A 5 70.15 39.51 11.66
N ARG A 6 70.38 40.10 12.84
CA ARG A 6 69.47 40.06 14.00
C ARG A 6 68.09 40.57 13.57
N ASP A 7 67.02 39.91 14.02
CA ASP A 7 65.70 40.52 14.08
C ASP A 7 65.38 40.95 15.53
N PRO A 8 64.81 42.16 15.76
CA PRO A 8 64.68 42.75 17.10
C PRO A 8 63.28 42.61 17.71
N SER A 9 63.19 42.85 19.03
CA SER A 9 61.96 43.03 19.84
C SER A 9 60.97 41.84 19.86
N ASP A 10 60.60 41.21 20.98
CA ASP A 10 60.52 41.68 22.37
C ASP A 10 59.82 43.03 22.56
N ALA A 11 58.62 43.12 22.00
CA ALA A 11 57.62 44.11 22.35
C ALA A 11 56.47 43.43 23.10
N ARG A 12 56.57 43.37 24.43
CA ARG A 12 55.43 43.02 25.29
C ARG A 12 54.30 44.02 25.00
N ARG A 13 53.14 43.56 24.51
CA ARG A 13 51.91 44.36 24.55
C ARG A 13 51.33 44.29 25.97
N PRO A 14 51.24 45.40 26.72
CA PRO A 14 50.45 45.45 27.95
C PRO A 14 48.98 45.67 27.57
N GLY A 15 48.10 44.72 27.88
CA GLY A 15 46.66 44.84 27.54
C GLY A 15 45.83 43.59 27.78
N ALA A 16 46.42 42.40 27.63
CA ALA A 16 45.70 41.13 27.81
C ALA A 16 45.15 40.95 29.23
N THR A 17 43.89 41.31 29.45
CA THR A 17 43.14 41.01 30.66
C THR A 17 43.03 39.50 30.82
N SER A 18 43.78 38.97 31.79
CA SER A 18 43.79 37.55 32.09
C SER A 18 42.38 37.07 32.48
N PRO A 19 41.86 35.96 31.90
CA PRO A 19 40.53 35.47 32.24
C PRO A 19 40.41 35.20 33.73
N GLY A 20 39.37 35.77 34.34
CA GLY A 20 39.19 35.83 35.79
C GLY A 20 39.21 34.45 36.47
N PRO A 21 39.55 34.38 37.77
CA PRO A 21 39.83 33.12 38.46
C PRO A 21 38.67 32.11 38.40
N SER A 22 37.42 32.59 38.32
CA SER A 22 36.21 31.78 38.09
C SER A 22 36.29 30.96 36.78
N LEU A 23 36.63 31.59 35.65
CA LEU A 23 36.74 30.94 34.33
C LEU A 23 37.82 29.86 34.30
N ARG A 24 39.01 30.15 34.84
CA ARG A 24 40.12 29.19 34.90
C ARG A 24 39.77 27.96 35.76
N ASN A 25 39.04 28.13 36.85
CA ASN A 25 38.62 27.02 37.71
C ASN A 25 37.62 26.08 37.01
N ILE A 26 36.72 26.61 36.19
CA ILE A 26 35.77 25.81 35.40
C ILE A 26 36.52 24.96 34.37
N LEU A 27 37.43 25.59 33.61
CA LEU A 27 38.22 24.93 32.57
C LEU A 27 39.26 23.93 33.15
N ARG A 28 39.59 24.03 34.44
CA ARG A 28 40.34 23.01 35.19
C ARG A 28 39.47 21.81 35.58
N GLY A 29 38.22 22.04 36.00
CA GLY A 29 37.27 20.95 36.28
C GLY A 29 37.04 20.04 35.08
N LEU A 30 37.03 20.61 33.87
CA LEU A 30 36.83 19.91 32.61
C LEU A 30 38.11 19.35 31.96
N HIS A 31 39.23 19.26 32.68
CA HIS A 31 40.53 18.81 32.14
C HIS A 31 40.45 17.47 31.39
N HIS A 32 39.60 16.55 31.84
CA HIS A 32 39.38 15.23 31.24
C HIS A 32 38.78 15.26 29.80
N ARG A 33 38.29 16.42 29.34
CA ARG A 33 37.79 16.66 27.97
C ARG A 33 38.69 17.56 27.12
N ARG A 34 39.85 17.97 27.63
CA ARG A 34 40.80 18.78 26.87
C ARG A 34 41.41 17.95 25.73
N VAL A 35 41.47 18.54 24.56
CA VAL A 35 42.08 17.96 23.35
C VAL A 35 43.30 18.79 22.98
N HIS A 36 44.43 18.15 22.69
CA HIS A 36 45.61 18.86 22.17
C HIS A 36 45.35 19.31 20.73
N PRO A 37 45.70 20.55 20.33
CA PRO A 37 45.47 21.04 18.96
C PRO A 37 45.99 20.09 17.87
N ASP A 38 47.20 19.55 18.06
CA ASP A 38 47.87 18.66 17.09
C ASP A 38 47.15 17.33 16.86
N ASN A 39 46.28 16.92 17.79
CA ASN A 39 45.47 15.71 17.65
C ASN A 39 44.25 15.93 16.74
N ILE A 40 43.99 17.17 16.28
CA ILE A 40 42.89 17.55 15.39
C ILE A 40 43.42 17.79 13.97
N LEU A 41 43.26 16.79 13.11
CA LEU A 41 43.69 16.84 11.72
C LEU A 41 42.57 17.44 10.83
N THR A 42 42.73 18.70 10.41
CA THR A 42 41.81 19.40 9.50
C THR A 42 42.12 19.10 8.03
N ALA A 43 41.09 18.86 7.21
CA ALA A 43 41.25 18.69 5.76
C ALA A 43 41.46 20.03 5.03
N LYS A 44 42.09 20.02 3.84
CA LYS A 44 42.40 21.21 2.99
C LYS A 44 41.18 21.94 2.38
N CYS A 45 39.97 21.77 2.93
CA CYS A 45 38.76 22.46 2.46
C CYS A 45 38.36 23.58 3.43
N GLY A 46 37.73 24.64 2.90
CA GLY A 46 37.24 25.78 3.69
C GLY A 46 36.16 25.42 4.73
N PRO A 47 35.75 26.40 5.56
CA PRO A 47 34.72 26.20 6.58
C PRO A 47 33.42 25.68 5.96
N HIS A 48 32.82 24.66 6.58
CA HIS A 48 31.64 23.97 6.06
C HIS A 48 30.31 24.65 6.46
N GLY A 49 30.38 25.68 7.31
CA GLY A 49 29.25 26.50 7.72
C GLY A 49 29.71 27.81 8.34
N TRP A 50 28.92 28.86 8.13
CA TRP A 50 29.14 30.20 8.66
C TRP A 50 28.02 30.50 9.66
N GLY A 51 28.35 30.56 10.95
CA GLY A 51 27.50 31.18 11.96
C GLY A 51 27.93 32.63 12.16
N GLY A 52 27.05 33.50 12.68
CA GLY A 52 27.32 34.94 12.79
C GLY A 52 28.62 35.33 13.51
N LYS A 53 29.15 34.45 14.38
CA LYS A 53 30.38 34.65 15.17
C LYS A 53 31.33 33.44 15.25
N SER A 54 31.10 32.39 14.46
CA SER A 54 31.92 31.18 14.55
C SER A 54 32.01 30.39 13.25
N GLU A 55 33.11 29.66 13.10
CA GLU A 55 33.42 28.86 11.92
C GLU A 55 33.45 27.37 12.27
N VAL A 56 32.70 26.57 11.52
CA VAL A 56 32.61 25.12 11.76
C VAL A 56 33.41 24.35 10.72
N TYR A 57 34.37 23.56 11.21
CA TYR A 57 35.27 22.74 10.40
C TYR A 57 34.99 21.25 10.63
N LYS A 58 35.08 20.47 9.54
CA LYS A 58 35.20 19.01 9.63
C LYS A 58 36.66 18.62 9.89
N ALA A 59 36.91 17.86 10.96
CA ALA A 59 38.24 17.38 11.31
C ALA A 59 38.25 15.91 11.72
N THR A 60 39.43 15.31 11.77
CA THR A 60 39.66 13.97 12.31
C THR A 60 40.41 14.10 13.63
N LEU A 61 39.77 13.70 14.73
CA LEU A 61 40.43 13.61 16.03
C LEU A 61 41.13 12.24 16.13
N VAL A 62 42.44 12.27 16.36
CA VAL A 62 43.26 11.10 16.69
C VAL A 62 43.34 11.00 18.21
N ARG A 63 42.88 9.88 18.78
CA ARG A 63 43.10 9.58 20.20
C ARG A 63 44.33 8.69 20.37
N GLU A 64 45.13 9.01 21.38
CA GLU A 64 46.20 8.11 21.83
C GLU A 64 45.62 6.77 22.30
N PRO A 65 46.34 5.65 22.15
CA PRO A 65 45.87 4.34 22.57
C PRO A 65 45.75 4.25 24.10
N ASP A 66 44.59 3.80 24.59
CA ASP A 66 44.38 3.49 26.00
C ASP A 66 45.38 2.43 26.49
N LYS A 67 45.81 2.52 27.76
CA LYS A 67 46.81 1.64 28.40
C LYS A 67 46.54 0.12 28.30
N TYR A 68 45.35 -0.29 27.89
CA TYR A 68 44.92 -1.69 27.76
C TYR A 68 44.73 -2.17 26.30
N ASN A 69 44.86 -1.32 25.28
CA ASN A 69 44.70 -1.68 23.86
C ASN A 69 45.80 -1.02 23.00
N SER A 70 47.00 -1.61 23.03
CA SER A 70 48.24 -1.05 22.48
C SER A 70 48.39 -1.11 20.95
N TRP A 71 47.37 -1.50 20.18
CA TRP A 71 47.52 -1.85 18.75
C TRP A 71 46.64 -1.07 17.74
N GLN A 72 45.88 -0.04 18.15
CA GLN A 72 45.21 0.84 17.17
C GLN A 72 44.92 2.25 17.70
N GLN A 73 45.42 3.27 16.99
CA GLN A 73 44.97 4.66 17.16
C GLN A 73 43.50 4.78 16.71
N SER A 74 42.61 5.20 17.60
CA SER A 74 41.22 5.45 17.22
C SER A 74 41.09 6.83 16.56
N LYS A 75 40.61 6.83 15.31
CA LYS A 75 40.36 8.04 14.51
C LYS A 75 38.85 8.27 14.40
N ILE A 76 38.37 9.40 14.89
CA ILE A 76 36.94 9.76 14.85
C ILE A 76 36.72 11.07 14.09
N GLN A 77 35.62 11.16 13.33
CA GLN A 77 35.22 12.39 12.64
C GLN A 77 34.54 13.32 13.65
N VAL A 78 34.97 14.58 13.70
CA VAL A 78 34.46 15.60 14.62
C VAL A 78 34.15 16.90 13.90
N ALA A 79 33.16 17.63 14.42
CA ALA A 79 32.93 19.02 14.09
C ALA A 79 33.70 19.90 15.08
N VAL A 80 34.42 20.89 14.57
CA VAL A 80 35.22 21.84 15.36
C VAL A 80 34.65 23.24 15.12
N LYS A 81 33.91 23.76 16.10
CA LYS A 81 33.36 25.13 16.10
C LYS A 81 34.40 26.05 16.73
N LYS A 82 35.05 26.88 15.92
CA LYS A 82 36.01 27.90 16.36
C LYS A 82 35.27 29.22 16.56
N LEU A 83 35.34 29.80 17.76
CA LEU A 83 34.79 31.12 18.02
C LEU A 83 35.77 32.19 17.51
N ARG A 84 35.23 33.29 16.94
CA ARG A 84 36.03 34.46 16.54
C ARG A 84 36.22 35.41 17.71
N PHE A 85 37.35 36.10 17.72
CA PHE A 85 37.75 37.06 18.76
C PHE A 85 38.07 38.40 18.07
N ASP A 86 37.08 39.28 18.01
CA ASP A 86 37.18 40.57 17.32
C ASP A 86 37.28 41.69 18.39
N ASP A 87 38.49 42.22 18.60
CA ASP A 87 38.89 43.21 19.62
C ASP A 87 38.81 42.78 21.12
N GLU A 88 39.60 43.44 21.98
CA GLU A 88 39.80 43.06 23.40
C GLU A 88 38.50 43.07 24.23
N VAL A 89 37.52 43.92 23.88
CA VAL A 89 36.22 43.99 24.57
C VAL A 89 35.33 42.79 24.23
N ASP A 90 35.39 42.26 23.01
CA ASP A 90 34.65 41.05 22.64
C ASP A 90 35.38 39.76 23.09
N GLN A 91 36.65 39.84 23.53
CA GLN A 91 37.41 38.68 24.02
C GLN A 91 36.88 38.14 25.36
N ASP A 92 36.57 38.99 26.35
CA ASP A 92 35.91 38.55 27.59
C ASP A 92 34.49 38.03 27.31
N ARG A 93 33.76 38.73 26.43
CA ARG A 93 32.41 38.36 25.99
C ARG A 93 32.37 36.98 25.33
N THR A 94 33.29 36.73 24.40
CA THR A 94 33.45 35.46 23.68
C THR A 94 33.93 34.35 24.61
N SER A 95 34.86 34.65 25.52
CA SER A 95 35.32 33.70 26.55
C SER A 95 34.18 33.25 27.48
N LYS A 96 33.33 34.18 27.91
CA LYS A 96 32.13 33.89 28.71
C LYS A 96 31.10 33.08 27.93
N ALA A 97 30.88 33.39 26.65
CA ALA A 97 29.99 32.62 25.78
C ALA A 97 30.49 31.18 25.56
N PHE A 98 31.79 31.00 25.27
CA PHE A 98 32.44 29.69 25.14
C PHE A 98 32.27 28.82 26.39
N VAL A 99 32.57 29.38 27.57
CA VAL A 99 32.46 28.62 28.83
C VAL A 99 31.00 28.36 29.23
N ARG A 100 30.05 29.22 28.83
CA ARG A 100 28.61 28.96 28.97
C ARG A 100 28.17 27.76 28.13
N GLU A 101 28.47 27.78 26.82
CA GLU A 101 28.12 26.70 25.89
C GLU A 101 28.78 25.37 26.30
N LEU A 102 30.06 25.41 26.68
CA LEU A 102 30.81 24.24 27.16
C LEU A 102 30.20 23.63 28.44
N ARG A 103 29.80 24.46 29.41
CA ARG A 103 29.16 24.02 30.66
C ARG A 103 27.79 23.39 30.44
N VAL A 104 27.00 23.95 29.53
CA VAL A 104 25.70 23.36 29.15
C VAL A 104 25.95 21.99 28.51
N LEU A 105 26.86 21.90 27.55
CA LEU A 105 27.14 20.68 26.79
C LEU A 105 27.79 19.53 27.59
N ASP A 106 28.62 19.81 28.59
CA ASP A 106 29.30 18.77 29.40
C ASP A 106 28.31 17.83 30.10
N GLY A 107 27.19 18.37 30.59
CA GLY A 107 26.15 17.62 31.30
C GLY A 107 25.12 16.91 30.42
N LEU A 108 25.24 16.95 29.08
CA LEU A 108 24.23 16.42 28.16
C LEU A 108 24.68 15.11 27.50
N ASN A 109 23.79 14.12 27.54
CA ASN A 109 23.97 12.84 26.86
C ASN A 109 22.60 12.26 26.50
N HIS A 110 22.14 12.52 25.28
CA HIS A 110 20.85 12.07 24.76
C HIS A 110 20.99 11.74 23.26
N PRO A 111 20.32 10.71 22.71
CA PRO A 111 20.40 10.36 21.29
C PRO A 111 19.98 11.48 20.33
N ASN A 112 19.19 12.46 20.79
CA ASN A 112 18.72 13.61 20.02
C ASN A 112 19.38 14.95 20.40
N VAL A 113 20.56 14.91 21.05
CA VAL A 113 21.37 16.10 21.39
C VAL A 113 22.81 15.88 20.91
N ALA A 114 23.39 16.88 20.24
CA ALA A 114 24.76 16.81 19.72
C ALA A 114 25.78 16.59 20.85
N LYS A 115 26.55 15.51 20.76
CA LYS A 115 27.48 15.08 21.80
C LYS A 115 28.77 15.89 21.79
N LEU A 116 29.13 16.45 22.96
CA LEU A 116 30.46 17.04 23.19
C LEU A 116 31.53 15.94 23.30
N VAL A 117 32.51 15.99 22.41
CA VAL A 117 33.67 15.10 22.36
C VAL A 117 34.84 15.67 23.16
N GLY A 118 35.03 17.00 23.12
CA GLY A 118 36.06 17.71 23.86
C GLY A 118 36.12 19.21 23.56
N PHE A 119 37.18 19.88 24.02
CA PHE A 119 37.45 21.27 23.69
C PHE A 119 38.95 21.55 23.60
N VAL A 120 39.29 22.62 22.88
CA VAL A 120 40.63 23.21 22.82
C VAL A 120 40.50 24.65 23.31
N GLU A 121 41.37 25.07 24.22
CA GLU A 121 41.44 26.47 24.66
C GLU A 121 42.87 26.93 24.90
N ASP A 122 43.14 28.14 24.41
CA ASP A 122 44.22 29.04 24.82
C ASP A 122 43.63 30.45 24.68
N LEU A 123 42.84 30.85 25.69
CA LEU A 123 42.10 32.11 25.67
C LEU A 123 43.00 33.34 25.60
N GLU A 124 44.25 33.24 26.06
CA GLU A 124 45.25 34.31 26.00
C GLU A 124 45.74 34.55 24.57
N ARG A 125 45.66 33.54 23.69
CA ARG A 125 45.94 33.63 22.25
C ARG A 125 44.68 33.68 21.37
N GLY A 126 43.50 33.87 21.95
CA GLY A 126 42.23 33.91 21.19
C GLY A 126 41.81 32.56 20.60
N ILE A 127 42.17 31.45 21.25
CA ILE A 127 41.82 30.10 20.80
C ILE A 127 40.72 29.55 21.72
N ALA A 128 39.52 29.35 21.17
CA ALA A 128 38.41 28.66 21.83
C ALA A 128 37.66 27.79 20.82
N TRP A 129 37.86 26.48 20.88
CA TRP A 129 37.24 25.52 19.96
C TRP A 129 36.41 24.48 20.72
N LEU A 130 35.14 24.33 20.34
CA LEU A 130 34.29 23.23 20.79
C LEU A 130 34.39 22.07 19.80
N VAL A 131 34.57 20.85 20.30
CA VAL A 131 34.71 19.63 19.50
C VAL A 131 33.53 18.70 19.78
N SER A 132 32.67 18.50 18.79
CA SER A 132 31.47 17.64 18.87
C SER A 132 31.49 16.54 17.80
N SER A 133 30.53 15.61 17.87
CA SER A 133 30.32 14.61 16.80
C SER A 133 30.11 15.27 15.43
N TRP A 134 30.70 14.69 14.38
CA TRP A 134 30.41 15.12 13.00
C TRP A 134 29.18 14.37 12.45
N GLU A 135 28.11 15.09 12.14
CA GLU A 135 26.91 14.52 11.53
C GLU A 135 26.95 14.63 9.99
N PRO A 136 26.91 13.50 9.24
CA PRO A 136 27.24 13.50 7.82
C PRO A 136 26.12 13.97 6.88
N ASN A 137 24.86 14.05 7.35
CA ASN A 137 23.71 14.42 6.51
C ASN A 137 23.36 15.93 6.60
N GLY A 138 24.15 16.73 7.31
CA GLY A 138 23.96 18.19 7.43
C GLY A 138 22.80 18.57 8.35
N ASN A 139 22.29 19.80 8.19
CA ASN A 139 21.09 20.24 8.92
C ASN A 139 19.80 19.74 8.25
N VAL A 140 18.68 19.72 9.00
CA VAL A 140 17.43 19.12 8.55
C VAL A 140 16.88 19.80 7.29
N ARG A 141 17.08 21.11 7.14
CA ARG A 141 16.70 21.86 5.93
C ARG A 141 17.49 21.38 4.70
N GLN A 142 18.81 21.27 4.80
CA GLN A 142 19.68 20.73 3.74
C GLN A 142 19.36 19.26 3.42
N PHE A 143 19.05 18.48 4.45
CA PHE A 143 18.66 17.08 4.30
C PHE A 143 17.33 16.93 3.55
N LEU A 144 16.29 17.69 3.91
CA LEU A 144 14.99 17.68 3.24
C LEU A 144 15.06 18.22 1.80
N MET A 145 15.91 19.20 1.53
CA MET A 145 16.18 19.69 0.16
C MET A 145 16.91 18.66 -0.73
N SER A 146 17.70 17.76 -0.14
CA SER A 146 18.50 16.77 -0.88
C SER A 146 17.88 15.36 -0.91
N ALA A 147 16.91 15.07 -0.04
CA ALA A 147 16.24 13.79 0.09
C ALA A 147 14.73 13.91 -0.11
N LYS A 148 14.13 13.08 -0.99
CA LYS A 148 12.67 12.94 -1.06
C LYS A 148 12.15 12.25 0.22
N CYS A 149 11.85 13.06 1.23
CA CYS A 149 11.31 12.62 2.51
C CYS A 149 9.77 12.68 2.49
N ALA A 150 9.12 11.52 2.62
CA ALA A 150 7.66 11.45 2.73
C ALA A 150 7.19 11.93 4.12
N ILE A 151 5.89 12.22 4.24
CA ILE A 151 5.27 12.75 5.48
C ILE A 151 5.64 11.92 6.74
N PRO A 152 5.57 10.57 6.76
CA PRO A 152 6.02 9.78 7.92
C PRO A 152 7.50 9.95 8.29
N GLY A 153 8.36 10.24 7.31
CA GLY A 153 9.77 10.58 7.52
C GLY A 153 9.94 11.95 8.20
N ARG A 154 9.19 12.93 7.72
CA ARG A 154 9.12 14.29 8.31
C ARG A 154 8.59 14.24 9.75
N ILE A 155 7.58 13.42 10.01
CA ILE A 155 7.04 13.15 11.36
C ILE A 155 8.10 12.52 12.28
N SER A 156 8.96 11.61 11.79
CA SER A 156 10.04 11.07 12.61
C SER A 156 11.07 12.14 12.99
N LEU A 157 11.48 13.01 12.07
CA LEU A 157 12.40 14.12 12.38
C LEU A 157 11.82 15.11 13.39
N ILE A 158 10.50 15.35 13.33
CA ILE A 158 9.76 16.16 14.29
C ILE A 158 9.73 15.50 15.67
N ARG A 159 9.38 14.21 15.74
CA ARG A 159 9.40 13.43 16.99
C ARG A 159 10.78 13.49 17.65
N ASP A 160 11.82 13.18 16.89
CA ASP A 160 13.21 13.18 17.37
C ASP A 160 13.64 14.56 17.90
N THR A 161 13.21 15.63 17.22
CA THR A 161 13.44 17.02 17.68
C THR A 161 12.73 17.30 19.00
N LEU A 162 11.47 16.87 19.15
CA LEU A 162 10.71 17.00 20.39
C LEU A 162 11.25 16.12 21.52
N GLU A 163 11.79 14.93 21.23
CA GLU A 163 12.48 14.08 22.21
C GLU A 163 13.77 14.73 22.72
N GLY A 164 14.54 15.38 21.83
CA GLY A 164 15.67 16.21 22.22
C GLY A 164 15.26 17.41 23.09
N LEU A 165 14.17 18.10 22.73
CA LEU A 165 13.68 19.27 23.46
C LEU A 165 13.13 18.90 24.85
N LEU A 166 12.35 17.81 24.94
CA LEU A 166 11.84 17.27 26.19
C LEU A 166 12.99 16.91 27.15
N TYR A 167 14.07 16.31 26.65
CA TYR A 167 15.25 16.01 27.46
C TYR A 167 15.91 17.26 28.04
N LEU A 168 15.94 18.38 27.31
CA LEU A 168 16.46 19.66 27.80
C LEU A 168 15.54 20.28 28.85
N HIS A 169 14.23 20.30 28.57
CA HIS A 169 13.21 20.89 29.44
C HIS A 169 13.01 20.10 30.76
N THR A 170 13.28 18.79 30.75
CA THR A 170 13.19 17.91 31.94
C THR A 170 14.51 17.76 32.70
N ARG A 171 15.57 18.49 32.31
CA ARG A 171 16.78 18.57 33.16
C ARG A 171 16.43 19.18 34.52
N GLU A 172 17.23 18.83 35.53
CA GLU A 172 17.20 19.52 36.82
C GLU A 172 18.58 20.17 37.06
N PRO A 173 18.66 21.52 37.06
CA PRO A 173 17.66 22.49 36.62
C PRO A 173 17.34 22.43 35.10
N PRO A 174 16.13 22.84 34.65
CA PRO A 174 15.75 22.82 33.23
C PRO A 174 16.65 23.65 32.33
N ILE A 175 16.74 23.29 31.06
CA ILE A 175 17.56 23.99 30.06
C ILE A 175 16.66 24.47 28.92
N CYS A 176 16.72 25.77 28.64
CA CYS A 176 16.15 26.38 27.44
C CYS A 176 17.21 26.43 26.35
N HIS A 177 16.83 26.12 25.11
CA HIS A 177 17.71 26.18 23.94
C HIS A 177 17.91 27.63 23.43
N GLY A 178 16.84 28.41 23.35
CA GLY A 178 16.86 29.86 23.09
C GLY A 178 17.08 30.29 21.64
N ASP A 179 17.54 29.40 20.76
CA ASP A 179 17.65 29.62 19.30
C ASP A 179 17.33 28.33 18.51
N LEU A 180 16.15 27.76 18.73
CA LEU A 180 15.73 26.53 18.04
C LEU A 180 15.22 26.85 16.62
N LYS A 181 15.83 26.24 15.60
CA LYS A 181 15.48 26.42 14.18
C LYS A 181 15.98 25.25 13.35
N SER A 182 15.49 25.08 12.12
CA SER A 182 15.87 23.98 11.22
C SER A 182 17.39 23.88 10.97
N LEU A 183 18.12 24.99 10.95
CA LEU A 183 19.57 25.02 10.78
C LEU A 183 20.33 24.43 11.99
N ASN A 184 19.71 24.46 13.18
CA ASN A 184 20.26 23.97 14.45
C ASN A 184 19.75 22.54 14.77
N ILE A 185 19.05 21.90 13.84
CA ILE A 185 18.72 20.47 13.88
C ILE A 185 19.62 19.76 12.86
N LEU A 186 20.55 18.92 13.31
CA LEU A 186 21.36 18.07 12.42
C LEU A 186 20.72 16.70 12.21
N VAL A 187 21.02 16.08 11.08
CA VAL A 187 20.58 14.72 10.75
C VAL A 187 21.77 13.77 10.86
N THR A 188 21.63 12.78 11.74
CA THR A 188 22.67 11.77 11.99
C THR A 188 22.82 10.81 10.81
N ALA A 189 23.89 10.00 10.81
CA ALA A 189 24.08 8.94 9.81
C ALA A 189 22.93 7.91 9.75
N SER A 190 22.19 7.76 10.86
CA SER A 190 21.01 6.89 11.00
C SER A 190 19.68 7.59 10.69
N TYR A 191 19.72 8.83 10.23
CA TYR A 191 18.57 9.70 9.90
C TYR A 191 17.72 10.16 11.09
N ASN A 192 18.24 10.03 12.30
CA ASN A 192 17.65 10.64 13.49
C ASN A 192 18.01 12.13 13.56
N ALA A 193 17.11 12.95 14.09
CA ALA A 193 17.37 14.38 14.33
C ALA A 193 18.11 14.61 15.66
N VAL A 194 19.09 15.53 15.68
CA VAL A 194 19.81 15.97 16.89
C VAL A 194 19.85 17.50 17.00
N ILE A 195 19.57 18.04 18.18
CA ILE A 195 19.69 19.48 18.48
C ILE A 195 21.17 19.85 18.65
N THR A 196 21.60 20.96 18.05
CA THR A 196 22.96 21.52 18.15
C THR A 196 22.93 23.04 18.33
N ASP A 197 24.12 23.64 18.50
CA ASP A 197 24.37 25.08 18.67
C ASP A 197 23.80 25.68 19.97
N PHE A 198 24.37 25.23 21.09
CA PHE A 198 23.98 25.63 22.45
C PHE A 198 24.52 27.01 22.86
N GLY A 199 24.96 27.84 21.91
CA GLY A 199 25.53 29.18 22.19
C GLY A 199 24.55 30.12 22.90
N SER A 200 23.27 30.05 22.54
CA SER A 200 22.16 30.81 23.18
C SER A 200 21.46 30.04 24.31
N ALA A 201 21.84 28.78 24.56
CA ALA A 201 21.20 27.93 25.56
C ALA A 201 21.52 28.39 26.99
N ARG A 202 20.55 28.21 27.89
CA ARG A 202 20.71 28.56 29.30
C ARG A 202 19.93 27.67 30.25
N VAL A 203 20.49 27.55 31.45
CA VAL A 203 19.79 26.95 32.59
C VAL A 203 18.69 27.89 33.08
N ILE A 204 17.49 27.37 33.22
CA ILE A 204 16.33 28.04 33.83
C ILE A 204 16.24 27.58 35.29
N LYS A 205 16.45 28.50 36.23
CA LYS A 205 16.17 28.23 37.64
C LYS A 205 14.66 28.15 37.84
N ARG A 206 14.16 27.10 38.50
CA ARG A 206 12.80 27.11 39.06
C ARG A 206 12.74 28.26 40.05
N GLN A 207 11.97 29.30 39.75
CA GLN A 207 11.66 30.35 40.71
C GLN A 207 10.82 29.72 41.81
N SER A 208 11.30 29.77 43.05
CA SER A 208 10.48 29.51 44.25
C SER A 208 9.30 30.49 44.22
N GLY A 209 8.09 29.95 44.32
CA GLY A 209 6.90 30.65 43.86
C GLY A 209 6.62 32.00 44.53
N ASN A 210 6.26 32.97 43.70
CA ASN A 210 5.06 33.79 43.87
C ASN A 210 4.74 34.44 42.52
N ASP A 211 3.54 34.16 41.99
CA ASP A 211 3.01 34.88 40.84
C ASP A 211 2.62 36.30 41.26
N ILE A 212 2.97 37.29 40.42
CA ILE A 212 2.20 38.49 40.03
C ILE A 212 3.13 39.36 39.14
N HIS A 213 2.75 39.58 37.88
CA HIS A 213 3.19 40.73 37.08
C HIS A 213 2.31 41.94 37.49
N PRO A 214 2.78 43.20 37.47
CA PRO A 214 3.59 43.72 36.37
C PRO A 214 4.68 44.78 36.67
N SER A 215 5.55 44.97 35.66
CA SER A 215 6.25 46.21 35.28
C SER A 215 7.30 46.86 36.22
N LEU A 216 8.48 47.07 35.61
CA LEU A 216 9.46 48.16 35.82
C LEU A 216 10.11 48.41 37.21
N LEU A 217 11.45 48.41 37.14
CA LEU A 217 12.43 49.12 37.97
C LEU A 217 12.79 48.63 39.40
N SER A 218 14.12 48.62 39.60
CA SER A 218 14.88 48.95 40.82
C SER A 218 14.85 48.04 42.07
N LEU A 219 16.05 47.46 42.31
CA LEU A 219 16.88 47.56 43.53
C LEU A 219 16.55 46.77 44.83
N GLN A 220 17.65 46.30 45.44
CA GLN A 220 17.92 46.15 46.88
C GLN A 220 17.16 45.04 47.65
N THR A 221 17.76 43.87 47.91
CA THR A 221 18.80 43.49 48.92
C THR A 221 18.22 42.99 50.25
N THR A 222 18.97 42.07 50.89
CA THR A 222 18.75 41.46 52.24
C THR A 222 17.63 40.42 52.36
N ASN A 223 17.69 39.40 53.24
CA ASN A 223 18.81 38.68 53.87
C ASN A 223 18.20 37.37 54.47
N ASP A 224 18.93 36.25 54.43
CA ASP A 224 18.97 35.18 55.48
C ASP A 224 17.67 34.45 55.94
N HIS A 225 17.65 33.23 56.48
CA HIS A 225 18.65 32.26 56.99
C HIS A 225 18.04 30.82 57.03
N THR A 226 18.89 29.78 57.17
CA THR A 226 18.61 28.42 57.77
C THR A 226 17.55 27.47 57.17
N SER A 227 17.64 26.13 57.26
CA SER A 227 18.77 25.18 57.44
C SER A 227 18.28 23.70 57.31
N ALA A 228 19.18 22.80 56.89
CA ALA A 228 19.10 21.32 56.95
C ALA A 228 18.06 20.60 56.06
N ALA A 229 18.25 19.37 55.54
CA ALA A 229 19.39 18.57 55.04
C ALA A 229 18.91 17.10 54.94
N ASN A 230 19.15 16.40 53.82
CA ASN A 230 19.84 15.09 53.78
C ASN A 230 19.89 14.42 52.39
N ASN A 231 21.13 14.16 51.93
CA ASN A 231 21.63 12.99 51.18
C ASN A 231 21.09 12.60 49.78
N VAL A 232 21.68 13.19 48.73
CA VAL A 232 21.89 12.60 47.38
C VAL A 232 23.33 13.01 46.92
N PRO A 233 24.07 12.24 46.08
CA PRO A 233 25.51 12.47 45.84
C PRO A 233 25.90 13.85 45.28
N LYS A 234 27.06 14.35 45.73
CA LYS A 234 27.60 15.69 45.41
C LYS A 234 27.92 15.88 43.92
N LEU A 235 27.36 16.92 43.31
CA LEU A 235 28.03 17.73 42.28
C LEU A 235 28.59 19.01 42.92
N ALA A 236 29.64 19.58 42.30
CA ALA A 236 30.37 20.75 42.81
C ALA A 236 29.55 22.07 42.75
N PRO A 237 29.90 23.11 43.55
CA PRO A 237 28.97 24.19 43.87
C PRO A 237 28.75 25.22 42.75
N ILE A 238 27.57 25.83 42.81
CA ILE A 238 27.09 26.91 41.93
C ILE A 238 27.78 28.23 42.29
N ILE A 239 28.25 28.98 41.28
CA ILE A 239 28.74 30.35 41.43
C ILE A 239 27.56 31.33 41.24
N PRO A 240 27.44 32.43 42.00
CA PRO A 240 26.35 33.40 41.87
C PRO A 240 26.23 34.03 40.47
N GLU A 241 25.03 34.51 40.17
CA GLU A 241 24.58 34.90 38.82
C GLU A 241 24.96 36.34 38.43
N SER A 242 25.63 37.08 39.33
CA SER A 242 25.98 38.50 39.18
C SER A 242 26.96 38.80 38.05
N ASP A 243 27.88 37.86 37.76
CA ASP A 243 29.05 38.10 36.89
C ASP A 243 28.82 37.77 35.41
N LEU A 244 27.58 37.37 35.04
CA LEU A 244 27.20 36.87 33.70
C LEU A 244 26.12 37.74 33.02
N THR A 245 25.89 38.96 33.51
CA THR A 245 24.72 39.79 33.21
C THR A 245 24.78 40.62 31.91
N LEU A 246 25.81 40.45 31.07
CA LEU A 246 25.96 41.17 29.80
C LEU A 246 26.32 40.23 28.63
N THR A 247 25.30 39.81 27.87
CA THR A 247 25.40 39.44 26.44
C THR A 247 24.01 39.46 25.80
N ASN A 248 23.80 40.30 24.79
CA ASN A 248 22.56 40.29 24.00
C ASN A 248 22.34 38.87 23.45
N ALA A 249 21.13 38.33 23.62
CA ALA A 249 20.79 37.01 23.13
C ALA A 249 20.65 37.04 21.60
N GLU A 250 21.48 36.26 20.91
CA GLU A 250 21.37 36.07 19.46
C GLU A 250 20.30 34.99 19.22
N PHE A 251 19.09 35.42 18.88
CA PHE A 251 17.97 34.57 18.48
C PHE A 251 17.62 34.81 17.01
N SER A 252 17.15 33.77 16.33
CA SER A 252 16.82 33.84 14.91
C SER A 252 15.42 34.42 14.72
N PHE A 253 15.37 35.68 14.29
CA PHE A 253 14.19 36.54 14.24
C PHE A 253 12.88 35.86 13.78
N ARG A 254 12.92 35.04 12.72
CA ARG A 254 11.73 34.37 12.14
C ARG A 254 11.11 33.25 13.00
N TRP A 255 11.87 32.68 13.94
CA TRP A 255 11.41 31.61 14.85
C TRP A 255 11.19 32.13 16.28
N ALA A 256 11.46 33.40 16.54
CA ALA A 256 11.32 34.00 17.87
C ALA A 256 9.84 34.15 18.27
N ALA A 257 9.57 33.95 19.57
CA ALA A 257 8.25 34.14 20.15
C ALA A 257 7.94 35.63 20.40
N PRO A 258 6.67 36.05 20.44
CA PRO A 258 6.29 37.46 20.62
C PRO A 258 6.92 38.10 21.85
N GLU A 259 6.97 37.40 22.99
CA GLU A 259 7.59 37.89 24.22
C GLU A 259 9.10 38.16 24.06
N VAL A 260 9.80 37.33 23.28
CA VAL A 260 11.23 37.48 23.00
C VAL A 260 11.49 38.70 22.11
N LEU A 261 10.62 38.93 21.11
CA LEU A 261 10.68 40.13 20.27
C LEU A 261 10.38 41.41 21.03
N LEU A 262 9.58 41.32 22.10
CA LEU A 262 9.25 42.44 23.01
C LEU A 262 10.32 42.67 24.10
N GLY A 263 11.37 41.84 24.16
CA GLY A 263 12.54 42.03 25.01
C GLY A 263 12.71 41.02 26.15
N ASP A 264 11.79 40.05 26.32
CA ASP A 264 11.96 38.99 27.30
C ASP A 264 13.06 38.01 26.91
N ARG A 265 13.66 37.36 27.90
CA ARG A 265 14.70 36.35 27.65
C ARG A 265 14.07 35.01 27.22
N PRO A 266 14.49 34.37 26.10
CA PRO A 266 13.89 33.13 25.58
C PRO A 266 13.65 32.02 26.62
N ASN A 267 12.41 31.78 27.05
CA ASN A 267 12.06 30.82 28.12
C ASN A 267 11.63 29.45 27.53
N LEU A 268 11.26 28.47 28.38
CA LEU A 268 10.83 27.15 27.91
C LEU A 268 9.60 27.24 26.96
N PRO A 269 8.52 28.01 27.25
CA PRO A 269 7.45 28.29 26.28
C PRO A 269 7.90 28.93 24.95
N SER A 270 8.97 29.72 24.94
CA SER A 270 9.51 30.30 23.69
C SER A 270 10.24 29.28 22.82
N ASP A 271 10.86 28.23 23.44
CA ASP A 271 11.36 27.09 22.67
C ASP A 271 10.21 26.30 22.03
N ILE A 272 9.04 26.18 22.68
CA ILE A 272 7.87 25.49 22.11
C ILE A 272 7.36 26.23 20.87
N TRP A 273 7.27 27.57 20.92
CA TRP A 273 6.94 28.41 19.77
C TRP A 273 7.92 28.20 18.60
N ALA A 274 9.22 28.22 18.90
CA ALA A 274 10.29 28.01 17.91
C ALA A 274 10.30 26.57 17.36
N ALA A 275 9.95 25.58 18.19
CA ALA A 275 9.78 24.19 17.79
C ALA A 275 8.63 24.02 16.80
N ALA A 276 7.48 24.68 17.02
CA ALA A 276 6.35 24.63 16.09
C ALA A 276 6.69 25.24 14.72
N TRP A 277 7.43 26.35 14.67
CA TRP A 277 7.96 26.87 13.41
C TRP A 277 8.97 25.94 12.73
N THR A 278 9.80 25.25 13.51
CA THR A 278 10.71 24.23 13.00
C THR A 278 9.95 23.01 12.45
N CYS A 279 8.84 22.61 13.09
CA CYS A 279 7.95 21.55 12.62
C CYS A 279 7.24 21.95 11.32
N TRP A 280 6.72 23.17 11.25
CA TRP A 280 6.10 23.73 10.04
C TRP A 280 7.06 23.66 8.85
N GLU A 281 8.30 24.08 9.05
CA GLU A 281 9.35 24.04 8.03
C GLU A 281 9.71 22.61 7.62
N ILE A 282 9.80 21.67 8.57
CA ILE A 282 10.03 20.24 8.30
C ILE A 282 8.86 19.60 7.54
N LEU A 283 7.62 20.08 7.70
CA LEU A 283 6.45 19.56 6.98
C LEU A 283 6.28 20.15 5.59
N THR A 284 6.48 21.46 5.44
CA THR A 284 6.09 22.22 4.24
C THR A 284 7.26 22.59 3.32
N ASP A 285 8.51 22.40 3.75
CA ASP A 285 9.73 22.95 3.14
C ASP A 285 9.78 24.50 3.06
N GLN A 286 8.75 25.21 3.55
CA GLN A 286 8.67 26.67 3.52
C GLN A 286 9.24 27.29 4.80
N LEU A 287 9.94 28.42 4.63
CA LEU A 287 10.38 29.24 5.77
C LEU A 287 9.18 29.95 6.42
N PRO A 288 9.23 30.23 7.74
CA PRO A 288 8.29 31.14 8.37
C PRO A 288 8.27 32.49 7.63
N PHE A 289 7.08 32.94 7.23
CA PHE A 289 6.85 34.18 6.48
C PHE A 289 7.66 34.24 5.16
N SER A 290 7.59 33.16 4.36
CA SER A 290 8.28 33.02 3.05
C SER A 290 7.91 34.09 2.01
N ASN A 291 6.79 34.79 2.19
CA ASN A 291 6.30 35.88 1.35
C ASN A 291 7.01 37.23 1.58
N THR A 292 7.86 37.36 2.62
CA THR A 292 8.59 38.60 2.91
C THR A 292 9.97 38.35 3.52
N ASN A 293 10.89 39.27 3.23
CA ASN A 293 12.23 39.33 3.84
C ASN A 293 12.46 40.59 4.70
N SER A 294 11.45 41.44 4.88
CA SER A 294 11.56 42.60 5.76
C SER A 294 11.35 42.20 7.21
N GLU A 295 12.39 42.34 8.04
CA GLU A 295 12.36 41.99 9.47
C GLU A 295 11.21 42.69 10.19
N GLY A 296 11.05 44.02 10.04
CA GLY A 296 9.97 44.79 10.64
C GLY A 296 8.56 44.31 10.28
N VAL A 297 8.36 43.86 9.03
CA VAL A 297 7.07 43.28 8.60
C VAL A 297 6.85 41.93 9.28
N ILE A 298 7.89 41.11 9.44
CA ILE A 298 7.82 39.83 10.15
C ILE A 298 7.56 40.06 11.65
N THR A 299 8.17 41.08 12.27
CA THR A 299 7.87 41.50 13.66
C THR A 299 6.39 41.72 13.83
N MET A 300 5.80 42.52 12.93
CA MET A 300 4.40 42.91 13.01
C MET A 300 3.48 41.69 12.87
N HIS A 301 3.76 40.79 11.92
CA HIS A 301 2.97 39.55 11.76
C HIS A 301 3.05 38.64 13.00
N ILE A 302 4.21 38.53 13.65
CA ILE A 302 4.37 37.73 14.88
C ILE A 302 3.62 38.37 16.06
N ILE A 303 3.73 39.70 16.24
CA ILE A 303 3.02 40.44 17.31
C ILE A 303 1.50 40.43 17.10
N GLU A 304 1.04 40.54 15.85
CA GLU A 304 -0.39 40.45 15.48
C GLU A 304 -0.95 39.02 15.56
N GLY A 305 -0.15 38.01 15.90
CA GLY A 305 -0.58 36.61 15.99
C GLY A 305 -0.93 35.97 14.65
N LYS A 306 -0.42 36.51 13.53
CA LYS A 306 -0.72 36.02 12.17
C LYS A 306 0.05 34.73 11.87
N VAL A 307 -0.50 33.61 12.29
CA VAL A 307 -0.02 32.25 11.95
C VAL A 307 -0.84 31.61 10.82
N PRO A 308 -0.31 30.61 10.08
CA PRO A 308 -1.02 29.99 8.96
C PRO A 308 -2.24 29.19 9.45
N SER A 309 -3.44 29.67 9.14
CA SER A 309 -4.71 29.07 9.61
C SER A 309 -5.17 27.85 8.79
N SER A 310 -4.77 27.74 7.52
CA SER A 310 -4.90 26.53 6.69
C SER A 310 -4.07 26.65 5.41
N ILE A 311 -3.69 25.52 4.80
CA ILE A 311 -3.10 25.52 3.45
C ILE A 311 -4.25 25.63 2.43
N GLN A 312 -4.61 26.86 2.05
CA GLN A 312 -5.53 27.09 0.94
C GLN A 312 -4.77 26.94 -0.39
N GLY A 313 -4.85 25.75 -0.97
CA GLY A 313 -4.31 25.45 -2.30
C GLY A 313 -4.76 24.07 -2.78
N GLU A 314 -5.13 23.96 -4.05
CA GLU A 314 -5.64 22.73 -4.67
C GLU A 314 -4.54 21.67 -4.87
N GLN A 315 -4.08 21.04 -3.79
CA GLN A 315 -3.34 19.77 -3.84
C GLN A 315 -3.17 19.14 -2.45
N ILE A 316 -3.16 17.81 -2.42
CA ILE A 316 -2.95 16.91 -1.26
C ILE A 316 -4.21 16.63 -0.41
N GLN A 317 -4.81 15.46 -0.68
CA GLN A 317 -5.62 14.73 0.29
C GLN A 317 -4.78 14.48 1.55
N MET A 318 -5.18 14.92 2.75
CA MET A 318 -4.77 14.30 4.02
C MET A 318 -5.65 14.72 5.21
N SER A 319 -6.52 13.82 5.67
CA SER A 319 -7.04 13.86 7.05
C SER A 319 -5.96 13.51 8.09
N GLN A 320 -4.89 12.83 7.68
CA GLN A 320 -3.86 12.24 8.55
C GLN A 320 -2.94 13.24 9.26
N ILE A 321 -2.81 14.48 8.78
CA ILE A 321 -1.92 15.51 9.37
C ILE A 321 -2.68 16.66 10.05
N GLN A 322 -4.01 16.62 10.09
CA GLN A 322 -4.82 17.67 10.72
C GLN A 322 -4.52 17.82 12.22
N GLY A 323 -4.24 16.72 12.92
CA GLY A 323 -3.83 16.77 14.34
C GLY A 323 -2.49 17.49 14.55
N LEU A 324 -1.56 17.37 13.60
CA LEU A 324 -0.26 18.03 13.69
C LEU A 324 -0.35 19.54 13.43
N PHE A 325 -1.25 19.96 12.54
CA PHE A 325 -1.54 21.39 12.35
C PHE A 325 -2.22 22.00 13.58
N ARG A 326 -3.19 21.30 14.22
CA ARG A 326 -3.79 21.75 15.48
C ARG A 326 -2.73 21.94 16.57
N LEU A 327 -1.87 20.94 16.76
CA LEU A 327 -0.76 21.03 17.73
C LEU A 327 0.17 22.23 17.48
N MET A 328 0.52 22.51 16.22
CA MET A 328 1.33 23.70 15.91
C MET A 328 0.59 25.01 16.22
N THR A 329 -0.72 25.08 15.96
CA THR A 329 -1.56 26.22 16.37
C THR A 329 -1.58 26.40 17.89
N ASP A 330 -1.71 25.33 18.66
CA ASP A 330 -1.71 25.37 20.13
C ASP A 330 -0.34 25.84 20.67
N CYS A 331 0.76 25.38 20.06
CA CYS A 331 2.12 25.88 20.35
C CYS A 331 2.34 27.36 20.00
N TRP A 332 1.51 27.94 19.13
CA TRP A 332 1.53 29.36 18.78
C TRP A 332 0.53 30.22 19.55
N ALA A 333 0.07 29.76 20.73
CA ALA A 333 -0.69 30.61 21.63
C ALA A 333 0.12 31.87 22.03
N SER A 334 -0.51 33.05 21.93
CA SER A 334 0.15 34.33 22.20
C SER A 334 0.64 34.45 23.64
N ASN A 335 -0.12 33.91 24.60
CA ASN A 335 0.25 33.82 26.00
C ASN A 335 1.19 32.61 26.23
N PRO A 336 2.41 32.81 26.77
CA PRO A 336 3.35 31.71 27.05
C PRO A 336 2.82 30.61 27.97
N ARG A 337 1.82 30.89 28.82
CA ARG A 337 1.23 29.89 29.75
C ARG A 337 0.24 28.94 29.08
N ASP A 338 -0.30 29.31 27.93
CA ASP A 338 -1.33 28.53 27.24
C ASP A 338 -0.74 27.58 26.18
N ARG A 339 0.60 27.61 25.99
CA ARG A 339 1.32 26.72 25.09
C ARG A 339 1.54 25.35 25.76
N PRO A 340 1.32 24.22 25.05
CA PRO A 340 1.60 22.89 25.58
C PRO A 340 3.08 22.68 25.93
N SER A 341 3.34 21.80 26.88
CA SER A 341 4.70 21.36 27.21
C SER A 341 5.32 20.48 26.12
N ALA A 342 6.64 20.33 26.14
CA ALA A 342 7.35 19.42 25.23
C ALA A 342 6.88 17.95 25.35
N GLU A 343 6.36 17.56 26.51
CA GLU A 343 5.82 16.22 26.76
C GLU A 343 4.47 16.01 26.07
N GLU A 344 3.56 16.98 26.19
CA GLU A 344 2.24 16.96 25.52
C GLU A 344 2.40 17.01 24.00
N CYS A 345 3.29 17.87 23.49
CA CYS A 345 3.64 17.92 22.07
C CYS A 345 4.13 16.57 21.55
N LEU A 346 5.01 15.91 22.31
CA LEU A 346 5.54 14.61 21.95
C LEU A 346 4.48 13.50 22.03
N ALA A 347 3.57 13.56 23.00
CA ALA A 347 2.48 12.61 23.17
C ALA A 347 1.51 12.62 21.97
N GLU A 348 1.17 13.79 21.43
CA GLU A 348 0.36 13.91 20.22
C GLU A 348 1.11 13.44 18.97
N VAL A 349 2.38 13.82 18.78
CA VAL A 349 3.18 13.38 17.63
C VAL A 349 3.41 11.86 17.63
N ARG A 350 3.54 11.22 18.80
CA ARG A 350 3.68 9.76 18.92
C ARG A 350 2.45 8.96 18.46
N ARG A 351 1.27 9.59 18.36
CA ARG A 351 0.05 8.96 17.82
C ARG A 351 0.04 8.93 16.28
N LEU A 352 0.94 9.66 15.63
CA LEU A 352 1.02 9.75 14.17
C LEU A 352 1.98 8.69 13.58
N PRO A 353 1.68 8.13 12.39
CA PRO A 353 2.56 7.15 11.75
C PRO A 353 3.87 7.80 11.29
N SER A 354 4.99 7.36 11.89
CA SER A 354 6.35 7.78 11.56
C SER A 354 7.13 6.68 10.82
N SER A 355 8.11 7.04 9.99
CA SER A 355 9.11 6.12 9.46
C SER A 355 10.50 6.77 9.39
N ILE A 356 11.56 5.98 9.27
CA ILE A 356 12.93 6.52 9.18
C ILE A 356 13.10 7.28 7.84
N PRO A 357 13.63 8.50 7.83
CA PRO A 357 13.83 9.27 6.60
C PRO A 357 14.72 8.56 5.57
N SER A 358 14.31 8.62 4.29
CA SER A 358 14.96 7.88 3.20
C SER A 358 16.14 8.65 2.58
N SER A 359 17.36 8.12 2.63
CA SER A 359 18.60 8.85 2.31
C SER A 359 18.90 9.20 0.83
N PRO A 360 19.63 10.30 0.56
CA PRO A 360 20.46 10.42 -0.63
C PRO A 360 21.71 9.53 -0.45
N THR A 361 21.99 8.64 -1.40
CA THR A 361 23.04 7.63 -1.23
C THR A 361 24.45 8.21 -1.21
N ARG A 362 25.17 8.09 -0.08
CA ARG A 362 26.66 8.01 -0.06
C ARG A 362 27.11 6.72 0.62
N LEU A 363 28.17 6.13 0.08
CA LEU A 363 28.83 4.88 0.51
C LEU A 363 29.22 4.89 1.99
N GLY A 364 29.06 3.76 2.69
CA GLY A 364 29.63 3.59 4.05
C GLY A 364 29.05 2.49 4.95
N SER A 365 29.18 1.22 4.56
CA SER A 365 29.32 0.05 5.45
C SER A 365 28.82 0.10 6.93
N LYS A 366 27.67 -0.51 7.25
CA LYS A 366 27.58 -1.83 7.95
C LYS A 366 26.11 -2.20 8.27
N ILE A 367 25.82 -3.49 8.19
CA ILE A 367 24.47 -4.08 8.23
C ILE A 367 23.95 -4.21 9.67
N ARG A 368 22.69 -3.86 9.91
CA ARG A 368 21.76 -4.67 10.72
C ARG A 368 20.35 -4.63 10.14
N PHE A 369 19.84 -5.82 9.81
CA PHE A 369 18.42 -6.04 9.53
C PHE A 369 17.64 -6.13 10.84
N THR A 370 16.54 -5.40 10.96
CA THR A 370 15.41 -5.74 11.83
C THR A 370 14.12 -5.59 11.04
N SER A 371 13.23 -6.56 11.19
CA SER A 371 11.96 -6.69 10.47
C SER A 371 10.97 -5.59 10.85
N LEU A 372 10.08 -5.22 9.90
CA LEU A 372 8.64 -5.07 10.13
C LEU A 372 7.86 -4.88 8.82
N SER A 373 6.54 -5.02 8.90
CA SER A 373 5.63 -5.48 7.84
C SER A 373 4.65 -4.42 7.31
N CYS A 374 4.41 -4.44 5.98
CA CYS A 374 3.19 -4.00 5.25
C CYS A 374 2.65 -2.56 5.43
N PRO A 375 1.73 -2.07 4.55
CA PRO A 375 1.07 -2.72 3.41
C PRO A 375 1.48 -2.17 2.02
N PRO A 376 1.04 -2.79 0.90
CA PRO A 376 1.48 -2.45 -0.45
C PRO A 376 0.47 -1.59 -1.24
N ALA A 377 0.83 -0.32 -1.49
CA ALA A 377 0.19 0.54 -2.49
C ALA A 377 1.15 0.77 -3.68
N GLN A 378 0.76 0.35 -4.88
CA GLN A 378 1.36 0.73 -6.17
C GLN A 378 0.25 1.42 -7.01
N MET A 379 0.50 2.30 -7.98
CA MET A 379 1.71 2.95 -8.48
C MET A 379 1.28 4.24 -9.20
N ARG A 380 2.07 5.32 -9.11
CA ARG A 380 2.16 6.28 -10.23
C ARG A 380 3.63 6.49 -10.57
N TYR A 381 3.96 6.35 -11.85
CA TYR A 381 5.32 6.34 -12.32
C TYR A 381 6.07 7.64 -11.97
N SER A 382 7.26 7.48 -11.41
CA SER A 382 8.36 8.35 -11.81
C SER A 382 9.60 7.51 -12.13
N THR A 383 10.21 7.80 -13.27
CA THR A 383 11.47 7.19 -13.73
C THR A 383 12.67 7.46 -12.80
N SER A 384 12.47 8.21 -11.70
CA SER A 384 13.44 8.47 -10.63
C SER A 384 13.55 7.30 -9.65
N GLU A 385 12.43 6.73 -9.18
CA GLU A 385 12.47 5.64 -8.19
C GLU A 385 13.05 4.35 -8.77
N PHE A 386 12.69 4.02 -10.02
CA PHE A 386 13.27 2.87 -10.73
C PHE A 386 14.80 3.01 -10.88
N LYS A 387 15.30 4.22 -11.18
CA LYS A 387 16.75 4.51 -11.21
C LYS A 387 17.40 4.36 -9.83
N ARG A 388 16.75 4.85 -8.75
CA ARG A 388 17.24 4.70 -7.38
C ARG A 388 17.27 3.24 -6.94
N MET A 389 16.23 2.47 -7.24
CA MET A 389 16.14 1.04 -6.91
C MET A 389 17.20 0.22 -7.66
N LYS A 390 17.41 0.50 -8.95
CA LYS A 390 18.54 -0.07 -9.73
C LYS A 390 19.90 0.35 -9.19
N SER A 391 20.06 1.56 -8.68
CA SER A 391 21.31 1.99 -8.00
C SER A 391 21.52 1.26 -6.67
N ILE A 392 20.49 1.08 -5.84
CA ILE A 392 20.58 0.30 -4.59
C ILE A 392 20.94 -1.15 -4.90
N HIS A 393 20.26 -1.77 -5.87
CA HIS A 393 20.58 -3.13 -6.35
C HIS A 393 22.02 -3.23 -6.85
N ARG A 394 22.47 -2.31 -7.71
CA ARG A 394 23.85 -2.26 -8.24
C ARG A 394 24.90 -2.08 -7.13
N ASN A 395 24.65 -1.20 -6.17
CA ASN A 395 25.56 -0.97 -5.04
C ASN A 395 25.62 -2.19 -4.12
N ALA A 396 24.49 -2.86 -3.87
CA ALA A 396 24.45 -4.12 -3.13
C ALA A 396 25.24 -5.22 -3.85
N LEU A 397 25.15 -5.28 -5.18
CA LEU A 397 25.94 -6.20 -6.02
C LEU A 397 27.44 -5.87 -5.98
N GLU A 398 27.82 -4.59 -5.96
CA GLU A 398 29.23 -4.15 -5.89
C GLU A 398 29.85 -4.42 -4.52
N VAL A 399 29.09 -4.25 -3.44
CA VAL A 399 29.46 -4.70 -2.09
C VAL A 399 29.55 -6.22 -2.04
N ALA A 400 28.60 -6.95 -2.63
CA ALA A 400 28.64 -8.41 -2.71
C ALA A 400 29.85 -8.95 -3.49
N ARG A 401 30.35 -8.21 -4.50
CA ARG A 401 31.58 -8.54 -5.26
C ARG A 401 32.87 -8.23 -4.51
N SER A 402 32.85 -7.28 -3.57
CA SER A 402 34.02 -6.86 -2.80
C SER A 402 34.09 -7.48 -1.39
N THR A 403 33.08 -8.24 -0.99
CA THR A 403 33.02 -8.93 0.31
C THR A 403 33.57 -10.35 0.19
N GLU A 404 34.63 -10.68 0.94
CA GLU A 404 35.23 -12.02 0.97
C GLU A 404 34.26 -13.10 1.49
N ASN A 405 33.31 -12.73 2.34
CA ASN A 405 32.25 -13.62 2.83
C ASN A 405 31.05 -13.66 1.87
N GLY A 406 31.09 -14.60 0.91
CA GLY A 406 30.04 -14.79 -0.09
C GLY A 406 28.65 -15.13 0.48
N VAL A 407 28.56 -15.76 1.67
CA VAL A 407 27.25 -16.09 2.27
C VAL A 407 26.56 -14.85 2.83
N ALA A 408 27.29 -13.97 3.52
CA ALA A 408 26.73 -12.70 4.02
C ALA A 408 26.29 -11.77 2.88
N ALA A 409 27.00 -11.81 1.75
CA ALA A 409 26.61 -11.15 0.50
C ALA A 409 25.30 -11.74 -0.06
N ALA A 410 25.17 -13.08 -0.09
CA ALA A 410 23.96 -13.77 -0.53
C ALA A 410 22.73 -13.43 0.34
N ASP A 411 22.87 -13.47 1.68
CA ASP A 411 21.79 -13.12 2.62
C ASP A 411 21.31 -11.68 2.43
N THR A 412 22.23 -10.75 2.18
CA THR A 412 21.91 -9.34 1.93
C THR A 412 21.12 -9.17 0.63
N LEU A 413 21.51 -9.87 -0.45
CA LEU A 413 20.79 -9.86 -1.74
C LEU A 413 19.44 -10.57 -1.65
N PHE A 414 19.34 -11.69 -0.92
CA PHE A 414 18.10 -12.41 -0.69
C PHE A 414 17.07 -11.56 0.06
N ALA A 415 17.50 -10.89 1.13
CA ALA A 415 16.62 -10.01 1.89
C ALA A 415 16.24 -8.72 1.13
N LEU A 416 17.11 -8.24 0.22
CA LEU A 416 16.76 -7.20 -0.74
C LEU A 416 15.70 -7.67 -1.75
N GLY A 417 15.80 -8.91 -2.23
CA GLY A 417 14.77 -9.56 -3.05
C GLY A 417 13.40 -9.60 -2.37
N ARG A 418 13.36 -10.04 -1.10
CA ARG A 418 12.15 -10.03 -0.26
C ARG A 418 11.54 -8.62 -0.14
N ALA A 419 12.39 -7.60 0.05
CA ALA A 419 11.93 -6.21 0.15
C ALA A 419 11.39 -5.65 -1.19
N TYR A 420 11.93 -6.08 -2.32
CA TYR A 420 11.42 -5.71 -3.64
C TYR A 420 10.11 -6.44 -3.98
N GLN A 421 10.00 -7.73 -3.64
CA GLN A 421 8.78 -8.53 -3.79
C GLN A 421 7.63 -7.96 -2.95
N ALA A 422 7.89 -7.62 -1.68
CA ALA A 422 6.90 -6.96 -0.79
C ALA A 422 6.44 -5.56 -1.30
N ARG A 423 7.19 -4.95 -2.23
CA ARG A 423 6.85 -3.69 -2.90
C ARG A 423 6.34 -3.89 -4.32
N GLY A 424 6.05 -5.12 -4.76
CA GLY A 424 5.61 -5.44 -6.12
C GLY A 424 6.63 -5.09 -7.22
N LYS A 425 7.93 -5.03 -6.90
CA LYS A 425 9.01 -4.74 -7.87
C LYS A 425 9.65 -6.05 -8.34
N TYR A 426 8.83 -6.89 -8.96
CA TYR A 426 9.17 -8.28 -9.26
C TYR A 426 10.44 -8.46 -10.10
N GLN A 427 10.68 -7.63 -11.13
CA GLN A 427 11.89 -7.73 -11.96
C GLN A 427 13.19 -7.48 -11.15
N LEU A 428 13.15 -6.57 -10.16
CA LEU A 428 14.30 -6.31 -9.30
C LEU A 428 14.45 -7.38 -8.21
N ALA A 429 13.33 -7.98 -7.77
CA ALA A 429 13.35 -9.12 -6.86
C ALA A 429 13.96 -10.36 -7.53
N GLU A 430 13.58 -10.63 -8.78
CA GLU A 430 14.19 -11.63 -9.66
C GLU A 430 15.72 -11.42 -9.77
N GLU A 431 16.17 -10.24 -10.22
CA GLU A 431 17.60 -9.91 -10.31
C GLU A 431 18.33 -10.20 -8.97
N ALA A 432 17.72 -9.84 -7.84
CA ALA A 432 18.30 -10.03 -6.51
C ALA A 432 18.38 -11.50 -6.08
N TYR A 433 17.33 -12.30 -6.34
CA TYR A 433 17.34 -13.74 -6.03
C TYR A 433 18.25 -14.55 -6.97
N ILE A 434 18.32 -14.19 -8.25
CA ILE A 434 19.26 -14.80 -9.21
C ILE A 434 20.70 -14.57 -8.75
N HIS A 435 21.05 -13.36 -8.32
CA HIS A 435 22.38 -13.09 -7.77
C HIS A 435 22.59 -13.79 -6.42
N ALA A 436 21.63 -13.77 -5.50
CA ALA A 436 21.72 -14.47 -4.22
C ALA A 436 21.99 -15.98 -4.40
N GLN A 437 21.32 -16.67 -5.32
CA GLN A 437 21.56 -18.11 -5.54
C GLN A 437 22.96 -18.42 -6.12
N VAL A 438 23.57 -17.51 -6.88
CA VAL A 438 24.98 -17.65 -7.32
C VAL A 438 25.91 -17.57 -6.11
N TYR A 439 25.74 -16.56 -5.25
CA TYR A 439 26.58 -16.38 -4.06
C TYR A 439 26.38 -17.48 -3.01
N TYR A 440 25.16 -18.00 -2.84
CA TYR A 440 24.92 -19.20 -2.03
C TYR A 440 25.58 -20.45 -2.61
N ALA A 441 25.67 -20.57 -3.94
CA ALA A 441 26.36 -21.69 -4.59
C ALA A 441 27.89 -21.62 -4.40
N SER A 442 28.50 -20.46 -4.62
CA SER A 442 29.95 -20.27 -4.43
C SER A 442 30.37 -20.28 -2.95
N GLY A 443 29.52 -19.78 -2.06
CA GLY A 443 29.70 -19.81 -0.61
C GLY A 443 29.36 -21.15 0.07
N GLY A 444 29.04 -22.21 -0.69
CA GLY A 444 28.80 -23.54 -0.13
C GLY A 444 27.54 -23.69 0.73
N ASN A 445 26.52 -22.83 0.54
CA ASN A 445 25.27 -22.85 1.30
C ASN A 445 24.09 -23.35 0.44
N PRO A 446 23.93 -24.68 0.26
CA PRO A 446 22.85 -25.24 -0.55
C PRO A 446 21.45 -24.94 0.01
N ARG A 447 21.29 -24.76 1.32
CA ARG A 447 19.99 -24.45 1.95
C ARG A 447 19.53 -23.03 1.62
N GLY A 448 20.44 -22.05 1.69
CA GLY A 448 20.18 -20.67 1.23
C GLY A 448 19.88 -20.64 -0.27
N ARG A 449 20.61 -21.43 -1.07
CA ARG A 449 20.36 -21.56 -2.51
C ARG A 449 18.97 -22.10 -2.83
N ALA A 450 18.50 -23.10 -2.08
CA ALA A 450 17.15 -23.66 -2.23
C ALA A 450 16.06 -22.63 -1.91
N ARG A 451 16.22 -21.87 -0.81
CA ARG A 451 15.32 -20.75 -0.46
C ARG A 451 15.29 -19.66 -1.54
N ALA A 452 16.44 -19.31 -2.11
CA ALA A 452 16.50 -18.33 -3.20
C ALA A 452 15.73 -18.80 -4.46
N PHE A 453 15.76 -20.10 -4.79
CA PHE A 453 14.94 -20.65 -5.87
C PHE A 453 13.44 -20.72 -5.52
N GLU A 454 13.10 -20.95 -4.26
CA GLU A 454 11.72 -20.98 -3.78
C GLU A 454 11.06 -19.59 -3.86
N GLU A 455 11.74 -18.55 -3.39
CA GLU A 455 11.27 -17.15 -3.51
C GLU A 455 11.25 -16.67 -4.97
N LEU A 456 12.24 -17.06 -5.78
CA LEU A 456 12.24 -16.80 -7.22
C LEU A 456 11.02 -17.45 -7.90
N GLY A 457 10.68 -18.68 -7.51
CA GLY A 457 9.43 -19.35 -7.92
C GLY A 457 8.18 -18.56 -7.51
N SER A 458 8.16 -17.97 -6.32
CA SER A 458 7.07 -17.10 -5.85
C SER A 458 6.96 -15.80 -6.66
N VAL A 459 8.09 -15.15 -6.97
CA VAL A 459 8.15 -13.96 -7.83
C VAL A 459 7.63 -14.26 -9.24
N TYR A 460 8.13 -15.32 -9.88
CA TYR A 460 7.66 -15.72 -11.21
C TYR A 460 6.18 -16.09 -11.21
N ARG A 461 5.68 -16.75 -10.16
CA ARG A 461 4.25 -17.02 -10.00
C ARG A 461 3.43 -15.74 -9.90
N ALA A 462 3.90 -14.73 -9.16
CA ALA A 462 3.24 -13.43 -9.05
C ALA A 462 3.29 -12.59 -10.35
N GLN A 463 4.23 -12.89 -11.26
CA GLN A 463 4.29 -12.35 -12.62
C GLN A 463 3.54 -13.20 -13.66
N CYS A 464 2.83 -14.25 -13.25
CA CYS A 464 2.22 -15.26 -14.13
C CYS A 464 3.21 -16.01 -15.06
N LEU A 465 4.53 -15.91 -14.81
CA LEU A 465 5.60 -16.63 -15.51
C LEU A 465 5.70 -18.08 -15.00
N TYR A 466 4.61 -18.83 -15.16
CA TYR A 466 4.43 -20.14 -14.54
C TYR A 466 5.47 -21.19 -14.98
N GLY A 467 6.11 -21.02 -16.15
CA GLY A 467 7.18 -21.92 -16.63
C GLY A 467 8.46 -21.77 -15.83
N ASP A 468 8.93 -20.53 -15.68
CA ASP A 468 10.13 -20.21 -14.90
C ASP A 468 9.90 -20.42 -13.40
N ALA A 469 8.66 -20.19 -12.94
CA ALA A 469 8.22 -20.53 -11.59
C ALA A 469 8.35 -22.04 -11.30
N GLU A 470 7.81 -22.89 -12.18
CA GLU A 470 7.90 -24.35 -12.08
C GLU A 470 9.36 -24.81 -12.09
N GLY A 471 10.17 -24.31 -13.03
CA GLY A 471 11.60 -24.63 -13.11
C GLY A 471 12.38 -24.24 -11.85
N SER A 472 12.01 -23.13 -11.21
CA SER A 472 12.61 -22.66 -9.96
C SER A 472 12.22 -23.53 -8.77
N TYR A 473 10.93 -23.84 -8.58
CA TYR A 473 10.49 -24.74 -7.51
C TYR A 473 11.00 -26.18 -7.68
N LEU A 474 11.12 -26.70 -8.91
CA LEU A 474 11.72 -28.02 -9.16
C LEU A 474 13.21 -28.05 -8.77
N ARG A 475 13.97 -26.99 -9.06
CA ARG A 475 15.37 -26.85 -8.60
C ARG A 475 15.46 -26.79 -7.08
N ALA A 476 14.57 -26.06 -6.41
CA ALA A 476 14.48 -26.03 -4.96
C ALA A 476 14.13 -27.42 -4.37
N LYS A 477 13.10 -28.11 -4.90
CA LYS A 477 12.70 -29.47 -4.50
C LYS A 477 13.87 -30.45 -4.59
N THR A 478 14.64 -30.42 -5.67
CA THR A 478 15.84 -31.28 -5.84
C THR A 478 16.87 -31.01 -4.76
N ILE A 479 17.23 -29.75 -4.51
CA ILE A 479 18.24 -29.40 -3.49
C ILE A 479 17.76 -29.80 -2.09
N TYR A 480 16.53 -29.48 -1.70
CA TYR A 480 15.98 -29.89 -0.40
C TYR A 480 15.92 -31.42 -0.24
N THR A 481 15.63 -32.16 -1.31
CA THR A 481 15.67 -33.63 -1.31
C THR A 481 17.08 -34.16 -1.06
N CYS A 482 18.10 -33.59 -1.72
CA CYS A 482 19.51 -33.94 -1.46
C CYS A 482 19.95 -33.60 -0.02
N LEU A 483 19.42 -32.52 0.56
CA LEU A 483 19.69 -32.11 1.94
C LEU A 483 18.88 -32.88 2.99
N LYS A 484 17.89 -33.70 2.58
CA LYS A 484 16.88 -34.31 3.46
C LYS A 484 16.12 -33.27 4.31
N ASP A 485 15.95 -32.05 3.79
CA ASP A 485 15.16 -30.99 4.41
C ASP A 485 13.69 -31.14 4.03
N ASP A 486 12.98 -31.97 4.80
CA ASP A 486 11.59 -32.30 4.53
C ASP A 486 10.65 -31.09 4.59
N LEU A 487 10.93 -30.11 5.46
CA LEU A 487 10.11 -28.90 5.57
C LEU A 487 10.27 -28.00 4.34
N GLY A 488 11.52 -27.77 3.90
CA GLY A 488 11.77 -27.05 2.64
C GLY A 488 11.16 -27.75 1.43
N ARG A 489 11.26 -29.08 1.38
CA ARG A 489 10.63 -29.91 0.34
C ARG A 489 9.10 -29.73 0.34
N ALA A 490 8.45 -29.81 1.49
CA ALA A 490 7.00 -29.64 1.61
C ALA A 490 6.54 -28.22 1.20
N SER A 491 7.27 -27.17 1.56
CA SER A 491 6.98 -25.80 1.13
C SER A 491 7.07 -25.65 -0.40
N THR A 492 8.12 -26.19 -1.03
CA THR A 492 8.24 -26.17 -2.51
C THR A 492 7.14 -26.97 -3.22
N LEU A 493 6.60 -28.02 -2.59
CA LEU A 493 5.47 -28.79 -3.10
C LEU A 493 4.16 -27.99 -3.06
N CYS A 494 3.91 -27.24 -1.99
CA CYS A 494 2.79 -26.29 -1.96
C CYS A 494 2.93 -25.22 -3.06
N GLY A 495 4.15 -24.68 -3.26
CA GLY A 495 4.43 -23.72 -4.34
C GLY A 495 4.18 -24.27 -5.75
N LEU A 496 4.51 -25.55 -6.00
CA LEU A 496 4.14 -26.26 -7.22
C LEU A 496 2.61 -26.47 -7.31
N GLY A 497 1.96 -26.87 -6.21
CA GLY A 497 0.50 -26.99 -6.12
C GLY A 497 -0.23 -25.72 -6.57
N ASP A 498 0.22 -24.55 -6.08
CA ASP A 498 -0.31 -23.24 -6.48
C ASP A 498 -0.16 -22.97 -7.99
N ILE A 499 1.00 -23.28 -8.59
CA ILE A 499 1.23 -23.10 -10.03
C ILE A 499 0.34 -24.01 -10.87
N TYR A 500 0.24 -25.29 -10.49
CA TYR A 500 -0.58 -26.24 -11.22
C TYR A 500 -2.08 -25.95 -11.04
N ARG A 501 -2.51 -25.38 -9.89
CA ARG A 501 -3.85 -24.82 -9.71
C ARG A 501 -4.09 -23.62 -10.64
N ALA A 502 -3.17 -22.65 -10.66
CA ALA A 502 -3.26 -21.45 -11.51
C ALA A 502 -3.26 -21.76 -13.03
N ARG A 503 -2.67 -22.90 -13.44
CA ARG A 503 -2.71 -23.43 -14.81
C ARG A 503 -3.91 -24.36 -15.09
N CYS A 504 -4.90 -24.43 -14.20
CA CYS A 504 -6.05 -25.33 -14.26
C CYS A 504 -5.71 -26.83 -14.34
N ARG A 505 -4.47 -27.23 -14.02
CA ARG A 505 -3.99 -28.63 -14.00
C ARG A 505 -4.27 -29.28 -12.65
N TYR A 506 -5.55 -29.26 -12.26
CA TYR A 506 -6.01 -29.54 -10.89
C TYR A 506 -5.62 -30.93 -10.34
N LYS A 507 -5.45 -31.96 -11.19
CA LYS A 507 -5.00 -33.29 -10.75
C LYS A 507 -3.58 -33.28 -10.20
N GLN A 508 -2.66 -32.60 -10.90
CA GLN A 508 -1.26 -32.49 -10.49
C GLN A 508 -1.12 -31.58 -9.27
N ALA A 509 -1.97 -30.55 -9.16
CA ALA A 509 -2.06 -29.74 -7.95
C ALA A 509 -2.53 -30.56 -6.73
N GLU A 510 -3.56 -31.41 -6.89
CA GLU A 510 -4.04 -32.35 -5.86
C GLU A 510 -2.91 -33.29 -5.40
N GLU A 511 -2.14 -33.86 -6.34
CA GLU A 511 -0.98 -34.73 -6.04
C GLU A 511 0.09 -34.00 -5.22
N PHE A 512 0.53 -32.81 -5.64
CA PHE A 512 1.58 -32.06 -4.94
C PHE A 512 1.16 -31.61 -3.53
N TYR A 513 -0.07 -31.13 -3.35
CA TYR A 513 -0.55 -30.77 -2.01
C TYR A 513 -0.75 -31.99 -1.11
N GLN A 514 -1.15 -33.15 -1.64
CA GLN A 514 -1.21 -34.39 -0.86
C GLN A 514 0.19 -34.86 -0.44
N GLU A 515 1.21 -34.75 -1.31
CA GLU A 515 2.62 -35.02 -0.97
C GLU A 515 3.10 -34.09 0.15
N ALA A 516 2.86 -32.77 0.01
CA ALA A 516 3.23 -31.76 1.02
C ALA A 516 2.55 -32.01 2.37
N ARG A 517 1.22 -32.21 2.38
CA ARG A 517 0.43 -32.51 3.58
C ARG A 517 0.94 -33.76 4.28
N GLY A 518 1.30 -34.79 3.51
CA GLY A 518 1.85 -36.04 4.03
C GLY A 518 3.24 -35.86 4.66
N ILE A 519 4.08 -34.97 4.13
CA ILE A 519 5.36 -34.62 4.74
C ILE A 519 5.14 -33.84 6.04
N HIS A 520 4.37 -32.75 6.02
CA HIS A 520 4.10 -31.93 7.21
C HIS A 520 3.49 -32.76 8.36
N ALA A 521 2.58 -33.68 8.06
CA ALA A 521 2.01 -34.59 9.06
C ALA A 521 3.03 -35.56 9.69
N ARG A 522 4.06 -36.00 8.96
CA ARG A 522 5.16 -36.82 9.52
C ARG A 522 6.18 -35.99 10.29
N SER A 523 6.35 -34.72 9.93
CA SER A 523 7.28 -33.80 10.59
C SER A 523 6.68 -33.08 11.81
N GLY A 524 5.37 -33.21 12.07
CA GLY A 524 4.68 -32.50 13.15
C GLY A 524 4.46 -31.00 12.88
N GLU A 525 4.57 -30.56 11.64
CA GLU A 525 4.44 -29.15 11.25
C GLU A 525 2.98 -28.84 10.87
N ASP A 526 2.10 -28.77 11.86
CA ASP A 526 0.65 -28.64 11.63
C ASP A 526 0.27 -27.33 10.91
N ARG A 527 1.06 -26.25 11.03
CA ARG A 527 0.82 -25.02 10.25
C ARG A 527 1.01 -25.23 8.74
N GLY A 528 2.06 -25.94 8.35
CA GLY A 528 2.29 -26.32 6.95
C GLY A 528 1.24 -27.30 6.44
N ARG A 529 0.77 -28.21 7.31
CA ARG A 529 -0.34 -29.13 7.02
C ARG A 529 -1.65 -28.39 6.78
N ALA A 530 -1.97 -27.37 7.57
CA ALA A 530 -3.16 -26.52 7.39
C ALA A 530 -3.09 -25.75 6.06
N ASN A 531 -1.94 -25.15 5.72
CA ASN A 531 -1.74 -24.48 4.43
C ASN A 531 -1.92 -25.42 3.23
N ALA A 532 -1.43 -26.66 3.32
CA ALA A 532 -1.65 -27.67 2.28
C ALA A 532 -3.13 -28.12 2.18
N LEU A 533 -3.89 -28.10 3.29
CA LEU A 533 -5.34 -28.34 3.29
C LEU A 533 -6.10 -27.17 2.63
N LEU A 534 -5.73 -25.91 2.89
CA LEU A 534 -6.31 -24.74 2.19
C LEU A 534 -6.17 -24.88 0.67
N GLY A 535 -4.95 -25.16 0.19
CA GLY A 535 -4.69 -25.39 -1.23
C GLY A 535 -5.47 -26.56 -1.84
N LEU A 536 -5.68 -27.65 -1.09
CA LEU A 536 -6.55 -28.77 -1.51
C LEU A 536 -8.03 -28.37 -1.57
N GLY A 537 -8.52 -27.58 -0.60
CA GLY A 537 -9.89 -27.07 -0.58
C GLY A 537 -10.18 -26.22 -1.82
N GLU A 538 -9.27 -25.31 -2.18
CA GLU A 538 -9.36 -24.50 -3.40
C GLU A 538 -9.34 -25.36 -4.67
N VAL A 539 -8.44 -26.35 -4.75
CA VAL A 539 -8.39 -27.30 -5.88
C VAL A 539 -9.68 -28.11 -5.99
N TYR A 540 -10.29 -28.52 -4.89
CA TYR A 540 -11.60 -29.20 -4.90
C TYR A 540 -12.76 -28.29 -5.27
N SER A 541 -12.73 -27.03 -4.85
CA SER A 541 -13.71 -26.02 -5.26
C SER A 541 -13.63 -25.77 -6.77
N ALA A 542 -12.44 -25.57 -7.31
CA ALA A 542 -12.19 -25.38 -8.75
C ALA A 542 -12.51 -26.61 -9.62
N GLN A 543 -12.50 -27.82 -9.05
CA GLN A 543 -12.99 -29.05 -9.69
C GLN A 543 -14.52 -29.27 -9.51
N SER A 544 -15.25 -28.31 -8.92
CA SER A 544 -16.66 -28.43 -8.50
C SER A 544 -16.95 -29.62 -7.57
N ARG A 545 -15.93 -30.15 -6.89
CA ARG A 545 -16.03 -31.24 -5.90
C ARG A 545 -16.44 -30.68 -4.53
N TYR A 546 -17.49 -29.87 -4.49
CA TYR A 546 -17.81 -28.97 -3.38
C TYR A 546 -17.90 -29.66 -2.01
N ARG A 547 -18.47 -30.87 -1.91
CA ARG A 547 -18.48 -31.64 -0.63
C ARG A 547 -17.08 -31.94 -0.10
N LYS A 548 -16.15 -32.34 -0.97
CA LYS A 548 -14.75 -32.59 -0.58
C LYS A 548 -14.01 -31.29 -0.27
N ALA A 549 -14.34 -30.19 -0.94
CA ALA A 549 -13.80 -28.87 -0.62
C ALA A 549 -14.24 -28.43 0.79
N GLU A 550 -15.54 -28.54 1.08
CA GLU A 550 -16.16 -28.28 2.39
C GLU A 550 -15.50 -29.10 3.51
N GLU A 551 -15.43 -30.44 3.37
CA GLU A 551 -14.73 -31.33 4.31
C GLU A 551 -13.27 -30.93 4.55
N THR A 552 -12.57 -30.48 3.50
CA THR A 552 -11.13 -30.12 3.57
C THR A 552 -10.91 -28.74 4.21
N PHE A 553 -11.75 -27.75 3.89
CA PHE A 553 -11.68 -26.44 4.54
C PHE A 553 -12.12 -26.49 6.00
N LEU A 554 -13.09 -27.33 6.37
CA LEU A 554 -13.45 -27.57 7.78
C LEU A 554 -12.25 -28.13 8.56
N GLN A 555 -11.55 -29.12 8.02
CA GLN A 555 -10.30 -29.64 8.62
C GLN A 555 -9.22 -28.56 8.76
N ALA A 556 -9.05 -27.68 7.75
CA ALA A 556 -8.10 -26.57 7.82
C ALA A 556 -8.50 -25.54 8.89
N ARG A 557 -9.79 -25.17 8.95
CA ARG A 557 -10.35 -24.24 9.94
C ARG A 557 -10.11 -24.72 11.37
N ASP A 558 -10.38 -26.00 11.63
CA ASP A 558 -10.28 -26.58 12.97
C ASP A 558 -8.81 -26.69 13.40
N MET A 559 -7.93 -27.14 12.51
CA MET A 559 -6.48 -27.14 12.74
C MET A 559 -5.91 -25.74 13.01
N CYS A 560 -6.32 -24.73 12.24
CA CYS A 560 -5.93 -23.35 12.49
C CYS A 560 -6.50 -22.80 13.81
N SER A 561 -7.69 -23.25 14.22
CA SER A 561 -8.28 -22.91 15.53
C SER A 561 -7.45 -23.46 16.69
N ASP A 562 -7.02 -24.73 16.60
CA ASP A 562 -6.21 -25.39 17.63
C ASP A 562 -4.81 -24.77 17.74
N LEU A 563 -4.26 -24.28 16.62
CA LEU A 563 -2.98 -23.56 16.56
C LEU A 563 -3.06 -22.08 16.97
N GLY A 564 -4.25 -21.50 17.10
CA GLY A 564 -4.43 -20.05 17.25
C GLY A 564 -4.01 -19.22 16.03
N ASP A 565 -3.96 -19.83 14.83
CA ASP A 565 -3.68 -19.12 13.58
C ASP A 565 -4.96 -18.47 13.04
N ASP A 566 -5.31 -17.31 13.58
CA ASP A 566 -6.49 -16.52 13.18
C ASP A 566 -6.51 -16.24 11.65
N LEU A 567 -5.34 -16.03 11.02
CA LEU A 567 -5.25 -15.79 9.58
C LEU A 567 -5.55 -17.06 8.77
N GLY A 568 -4.91 -18.18 9.12
CA GLY A 568 -5.18 -19.48 8.48
C GLY A 568 -6.64 -19.91 8.66
N ARG A 569 -7.25 -19.60 9.81
CA ARG A 569 -8.67 -19.84 10.09
C ARG A 569 -9.58 -18.95 9.25
N ALA A 570 -9.25 -17.67 9.11
CA ALA A 570 -10.00 -16.73 8.28
C ALA A 570 -10.01 -17.15 6.80
N ASN A 571 -8.85 -17.56 6.27
CA ASN A 571 -8.73 -18.08 4.90
C ASN A 571 -9.59 -19.34 4.67
N ALA A 572 -9.62 -20.27 5.63
CA ALA A 572 -10.49 -21.45 5.56
C ALA A 572 -11.98 -21.08 5.52
N LEU A 573 -12.37 -20.07 6.30
CA LEU A 573 -13.75 -19.58 6.36
C LEU A 573 -14.16 -18.82 5.09
N SER A 574 -13.28 -18.02 4.49
CA SER A 574 -13.49 -17.42 3.18
C SER A 574 -13.71 -18.48 2.10
N GLY A 575 -12.86 -19.52 2.06
CA GLY A 575 -13.01 -20.64 1.13
C GLY A 575 -14.29 -21.45 1.32
N LEU A 576 -14.77 -21.60 2.57
CA LEU A 576 -16.10 -22.15 2.85
C LEU A 576 -17.21 -21.25 2.34
N GLY A 577 -17.10 -19.92 2.51
CA GLY A 577 -18.03 -18.95 1.94
C GLY A 577 -18.15 -19.07 0.42
N ASP A 578 -17.03 -19.19 -0.29
CA ASP A 578 -17.01 -19.40 -1.74
C ASP A 578 -17.69 -20.72 -2.14
N VAL A 579 -17.41 -21.81 -1.42
CA VAL A 579 -18.02 -23.13 -1.66
C VAL A 579 -19.53 -23.11 -1.38
N TYR A 580 -19.98 -22.46 -0.31
CA TYR A 580 -21.41 -22.35 0.01
C TYR A 580 -22.15 -21.45 -0.99
N ARG A 581 -21.56 -20.31 -1.40
CA ARG A 581 -22.10 -19.45 -2.47
C ARG A 581 -22.24 -20.25 -3.78
N ALA A 582 -21.23 -21.05 -4.15
CA ALA A 582 -21.28 -21.92 -5.33
C ALA A 582 -22.30 -23.08 -5.21
N GLN A 583 -22.64 -23.51 -4.00
CA GLN A 583 -23.73 -24.46 -3.71
C GLN A 583 -25.12 -23.78 -3.62
N LEU A 584 -25.23 -22.46 -3.80
CA LEU A 584 -26.44 -21.64 -3.56
C LEU A 584 -26.93 -21.65 -2.09
N LYS A 585 -26.07 -22.06 -1.16
CA LYS A 585 -26.29 -22.06 0.30
C LYS A 585 -25.96 -20.68 0.87
N TYR A 586 -26.83 -19.71 0.59
CA TYR A 586 -26.53 -18.30 0.85
C TYR A 586 -26.51 -17.92 2.34
N ASP A 587 -27.28 -18.60 3.19
CA ASP A 587 -27.24 -18.36 4.65
C ASP A 587 -25.91 -18.87 5.24
N GLU A 588 -25.50 -20.10 4.91
CA GLU A 588 -24.20 -20.64 5.35
C GLU A 588 -23.00 -19.87 4.77
N ALA A 589 -23.13 -19.31 3.56
CA ALA A 589 -22.12 -18.43 2.97
C ALA A 589 -22.02 -17.09 3.71
N GLU A 590 -23.15 -16.49 4.10
CA GLU A 590 -23.21 -15.25 4.87
C GLU A 590 -22.53 -15.43 6.25
N ASP A 591 -22.83 -16.53 6.95
CA ASP A 591 -22.20 -16.90 8.22
C ASP A 591 -20.69 -17.16 8.07
N ALA A 592 -20.28 -17.88 7.02
CA ALA A 592 -18.87 -18.21 6.78
C ALA A 592 -18.04 -16.94 6.50
N TYR A 593 -18.50 -16.04 5.63
CA TYR A 593 -17.80 -14.76 5.40
C TYR A 593 -17.91 -13.80 6.58
N GLY A 594 -19.01 -13.82 7.33
CA GLY A 594 -19.15 -13.07 8.59
C GLY A 594 -18.09 -13.51 9.60
N ALA A 595 -17.92 -14.81 9.78
CA ALA A 595 -16.85 -15.36 10.61
C ALA A 595 -15.46 -15.00 10.06
N ALA A 596 -15.22 -15.15 8.75
CA ALA A 596 -13.96 -14.79 8.11
C ALA A 596 -13.59 -13.31 8.36
N TYR A 597 -14.53 -12.38 8.20
CA TYR A 597 -14.35 -10.97 8.50
C TYR A 597 -13.87 -10.74 9.95
N THR A 598 -14.47 -11.43 10.94
CA THR A 598 -14.04 -11.28 12.35
C THR A 598 -12.63 -11.79 12.60
N PHE A 599 -12.22 -12.89 11.96
CA PHE A 599 -10.87 -13.45 12.12
C PHE A 599 -9.81 -12.68 11.34
N HIS A 600 -10.10 -12.21 10.11
CA HIS A 600 -9.24 -11.26 9.38
C HIS A 600 -9.04 -9.96 10.17
N THR A 601 -10.08 -9.47 10.85
CA THR A 601 -9.99 -8.29 11.74
C THR A 601 -9.07 -8.55 12.94
N LYS A 602 -9.16 -9.71 13.60
CA LYS A 602 -8.23 -10.11 14.68
C LYS A 602 -6.79 -10.25 14.20
N ALA A 603 -6.60 -10.88 13.04
CA ALA A 603 -5.31 -11.06 12.38
C ALA A 603 -4.71 -9.74 11.83
N LYS A 604 -5.49 -8.66 11.78
CA LYS A 604 -5.15 -7.35 11.16
C LYS A 604 -4.84 -7.48 9.66
N ASP A 605 -5.46 -8.44 8.99
CA ASP A 605 -5.31 -8.69 7.55
C ASP A 605 -6.25 -7.79 6.73
N ILE A 606 -5.81 -6.55 6.47
CA ILE A 606 -6.63 -5.52 5.82
C ILE A 606 -7.17 -5.99 4.43
N PRO A 607 -6.37 -6.62 3.55
CA PRO A 607 -6.90 -7.24 2.32
C PRO A 607 -7.94 -8.34 2.58
N GLY A 608 -7.71 -9.23 3.55
CA GLY A 608 -8.65 -10.28 3.92
C GLY A 608 -10.00 -9.75 4.42
N ILE A 609 -9.99 -8.65 5.19
CA ILE A 609 -11.20 -7.93 5.62
C ILE A 609 -12.02 -7.47 4.40
N ALA A 610 -11.36 -6.86 3.40
CA ALA A 610 -12.02 -6.40 2.19
C ALA A 610 -12.55 -7.56 1.32
N ASN A 611 -11.77 -8.63 1.17
CA ASN A 611 -12.20 -9.84 0.43
C ASN A 611 -13.44 -10.48 1.08
N ALA A 612 -13.50 -10.55 2.41
CA ALA A 612 -14.68 -11.06 3.12
C ALA A 612 -15.91 -10.15 2.95
N LEU A 613 -15.72 -8.82 2.84
CA LEU A 613 -16.80 -7.89 2.51
C LEU A 613 -17.29 -8.04 1.07
N LEU A 614 -16.40 -8.26 0.08
CA LEU A 614 -16.81 -8.59 -1.29
C LEU A 614 -17.67 -9.86 -1.33
N GLY A 615 -17.22 -10.94 -0.69
CA GLY A 615 -17.98 -12.19 -0.60
C GLY A 615 -19.38 -12.02 0.00
N ARG A 616 -19.52 -11.21 1.05
CA ARG A 616 -20.83 -10.85 1.63
C ARG A 616 -21.66 -9.99 0.68
N GLY A 617 -21.05 -9.02 -0.01
CA GLY A 617 -21.73 -8.18 -0.99
C GLY A 617 -22.33 -9.01 -2.13
N GLU A 618 -21.59 -9.98 -2.65
CA GLU A 618 -22.06 -10.92 -3.67
C GLU A 618 -23.18 -11.83 -3.17
N VAL A 619 -23.09 -12.34 -1.93
CA VAL A 619 -24.16 -13.12 -1.30
C VAL A 619 -25.42 -12.26 -1.12
N TYR A 620 -25.30 -11.01 -0.67
CA TYR A 620 -26.44 -10.10 -0.54
C TYR A 620 -27.06 -9.74 -1.89
N LEU A 621 -26.24 -9.51 -2.93
CA LEU A 621 -26.71 -9.28 -4.30
C LEU A 621 -27.48 -10.49 -4.84
N ALA A 622 -26.97 -11.71 -4.65
CA ALA A 622 -27.63 -12.95 -5.05
C ALA A 622 -28.95 -13.20 -4.28
N ARG A 623 -29.04 -12.74 -3.02
CA ARG A 623 -30.25 -12.73 -2.19
C ARG A 623 -31.19 -11.54 -2.44
N THR A 624 -30.91 -10.71 -3.46
CA THR A 624 -31.61 -9.44 -3.78
C THR A 624 -31.71 -8.42 -2.65
N LYS A 625 -30.85 -8.55 -1.62
CA LYS A 625 -30.67 -7.60 -0.51
C LYS A 625 -29.77 -6.44 -0.95
N TYR A 626 -30.27 -5.61 -1.86
CA TYR A 626 -29.45 -4.64 -2.58
C TYR A 626 -28.82 -3.56 -1.68
N ASN A 627 -29.51 -3.13 -0.62
CA ASN A 627 -29.00 -2.09 0.28
C ASN A 627 -27.83 -2.63 1.11
N GLU A 628 -27.93 -3.85 1.60
CA GLU A 628 -26.88 -4.54 2.35
C GLU A 628 -25.67 -4.81 1.44
N ALA A 629 -25.90 -5.21 0.19
CA ALA A 629 -24.84 -5.36 -0.82
C ALA A 629 -24.12 -4.02 -1.09
N GLU A 630 -24.85 -2.92 -1.27
CA GLU A 630 -24.33 -1.57 -1.48
C GLU A 630 -23.35 -1.16 -0.36
N VAL A 631 -23.74 -1.41 0.90
CA VAL A 631 -22.89 -1.12 2.08
C VAL A 631 -21.63 -1.99 2.09
N MET A 632 -21.74 -3.30 1.82
CA MET A 632 -20.57 -4.19 1.81
C MET A 632 -19.57 -3.81 0.71
N PHE A 633 -20.03 -3.58 -0.53
CA PHE A 633 -19.16 -3.20 -1.64
C PHE A 633 -18.52 -1.81 -1.42
N THR A 634 -19.27 -0.84 -0.89
CA THR A 634 -18.72 0.49 -0.56
C THR A 634 -17.63 0.42 0.50
N GLN A 635 -17.81 -0.42 1.54
CA GLN A 635 -16.78 -0.64 2.56
C GLN A 635 -15.54 -1.34 1.97
N ALA A 636 -15.72 -2.36 1.13
CA ALA A 636 -14.62 -3.04 0.44
C ALA A 636 -13.84 -2.06 -0.46
N GLN A 637 -14.53 -1.27 -1.28
CA GLN A 637 -13.94 -0.23 -2.14
C GLN A 637 -13.09 0.75 -1.32
N ALA A 638 -13.61 1.26 -0.20
CA ALA A 638 -12.89 2.20 0.66
C ALA A 638 -11.62 1.58 1.27
N ILE A 639 -11.65 0.28 1.61
CA ILE A 639 -10.47 -0.43 2.11
C ILE A 639 -9.44 -0.65 0.98
N TYR A 640 -9.83 -1.08 -0.21
CA TYR A 640 -8.89 -1.24 -1.32
C TYR A 640 -8.28 0.09 -1.77
N GLU A 641 -9.05 1.19 -1.73
CA GLU A 641 -8.56 2.55 -1.96
C GLU A 641 -7.55 2.98 -0.89
N TYR A 642 -7.79 2.68 0.39
CA TYR A 642 -6.84 2.92 1.48
C TYR A 642 -5.56 2.09 1.36
N VAL A 643 -5.68 0.82 0.94
CA VAL A 643 -4.53 -0.08 0.70
C VAL A 643 -3.79 0.28 -0.60
N GLY A 644 -4.42 1.00 -1.53
CA GLY A 644 -3.86 1.25 -2.86
C GLY A 644 -3.81 -0.01 -3.73
N ASN A 645 -4.77 -0.92 -3.55
CA ASN A 645 -4.94 -2.11 -4.37
C ASN A 645 -5.97 -1.82 -5.47
N ASP A 646 -5.52 -1.12 -6.51
CA ASP A 646 -6.38 -0.74 -7.64
C ASP A 646 -6.98 -1.95 -8.37
N ILE A 647 -6.35 -3.13 -8.33
CA ILE A 647 -6.86 -4.36 -8.98
C ILE A 647 -8.14 -4.82 -8.29
N ASP A 648 -8.12 -5.04 -6.98
CA ASP A 648 -9.30 -5.52 -6.24
C ASP A 648 -10.35 -4.42 -6.03
N LYS A 649 -9.93 -3.14 -6.05
CA LYS A 649 -10.86 -2.01 -6.12
C LYS A 649 -11.79 -2.09 -7.33
N VAL A 650 -11.32 -2.59 -8.49
CA VAL A 650 -12.19 -2.79 -9.67
C VAL A 650 -13.31 -3.78 -9.35
N ASN A 651 -13.03 -4.88 -8.66
CA ASN A 651 -14.04 -5.88 -8.32
C ASN A 651 -15.14 -5.29 -7.41
N ALA A 652 -14.78 -4.43 -6.46
CA ALA A 652 -15.75 -3.69 -5.65
C ALA A 652 -16.62 -2.73 -6.49
N LEU A 653 -16.03 -2.02 -7.45
CA LEU A 653 -16.76 -1.13 -8.37
C LEU A 653 -17.70 -1.90 -9.31
N LEU A 654 -17.29 -3.08 -9.79
CA LEU A 654 -18.14 -3.97 -10.60
C LEU A 654 -19.35 -4.43 -9.79
N GLY A 655 -19.15 -4.94 -8.58
CA GLY A 655 -20.23 -5.39 -7.69
C GLY A 655 -21.21 -4.27 -7.33
N LEU A 656 -20.72 -3.05 -7.07
CA LEU A 656 -21.57 -1.89 -6.82
C LEU A 656 -22.34 -1.45 -8.10
N GLY A 657 -21.72 -1.55 -9.27
CA GLY A 657 -22.37 -1.35 -10.57
C GLY A 657 -23.49 -2.38 -10.83
N ASP A 658 -23.25 -3.65 -10.51
CA ASP A 658 -24.25 -4.72 -10.61
C ASP A 658 -25.43 -4.49 -9.65
N VAL A 659 -25.18 -3.99 -8.43
CA VAL A 659 -26.22 -3.57 -7.46
C VAL A 659 -27.10 -2.45 -8.03
N TYR A 660 -26.51 -1.37 -8.54
CA TYR A 660 -27.27 -0.27 -9.12
C TYR A 660 -28.01 -0.66 -10.40
N ARG A 661 -27.41 -1.50 -11.27
CA ARG A 661 -28.10 -2.09 -12.43
C ARG A 661 -29.34 -2.89 -11.99
N ALA A 662 -29.22 -3.71 -10.94
CA ALA A 662 -30.34 -4.49 -10.40
C ALA A 662 -31.43 -3.61 -9.76
N GLN A 663 -31.06 -2.50 -9.12
CA GLN A 663 -31.98 -1.47 -8.63
C GLN A 663 -32.59 -0.59 -9.76
N ARG A 664 -32.19 -0.78 -11.03
CA ARG A 664 -32.53 0.08 -12.19
C ARG A 664 -32.04 1.53 -12.12
N LYS A 665 -31.03 1.79 -11.28
CA LYS A 665 -30.27 3.05 -11.22
C LYS A 665 -29.19 3.05 -12.30
N TYR A 666 -29.63 3.14 -13.56
CA TYR A 666 -28.76 2.90 -14.72
C TYR A 666 -27.64 3.95 -14.85
N ASP A 667 -27.94 5.23 -14.62
CA ASP A 667 -26.96 6.32 -14.74
C ASP A 667 -25.85 6.23 -13.67
N GLU A 668 -26.16 5.76 -12.47
CA GLU A 668 -25.19 5.50 -11.41
C GLU A 668 -24.37 4.23 -11.70
N ALA A 669 -25.00 3.18 -12.20
CA ALA A 669 -24.31 1.95 -12.59
C ALA A 669 -23.32 2.20 -13.75
N GLU A 670 -23.73 2.97 -14.77
CA GLU A 670 -22.90 3.31 -15.92
C GLU A 670 -21.65 4.09 -15.51
N LYS A 671 -21.77 5.04 -14.56
CA LYS A 671 -20.63 5.77 -13.99
C LYS A 671 -19.65 4.83 -13.29
N LEU A 672 -20.13 3.82 -12.57
CA LEU A 672 -19.27 2.84 -11.88
C LEU A 672 -18.59 1.89 -12.85
N PHE A 673 -19.31 1.35 -13.84
CA PHE A 673 -18.69 0.51 -14.86
C PHE A 673 -17.69 1.28 -15.72
N ASN A 674 -17.93 2.56 -16.04
CA ASN A 674 -16.94 3.41 -16.69
C ASN A 674 -15.71 3.68 -15.80
N GLN A 675 -15.87 3.82 -14.48
CA GLN A 675 -14.72 3.90 -13.55
C GLN A 675 -13.94 2.58 -13.50
N ALA A 676 -14.62 1.45 -13.40
CA ALA A 676 -14.05 0.11 -13.44
C ALA A 676 -13.28 -0.14 -14.76
N LEU A 677 -13.84 0.27 -15.90
CA LEU A 677 -13.24 0.18 -17.23
C LEU A 677 -11.95 1.02 -17.33
N ASN A 678 -11.98 2.26 -16.84
CA ASN A 678 -10.81 3.14 -16.83
C ASN A 678 -9.71 2.69 -15.87
N LEU A 679 -10.08 2.04 -14.76
CA LEU A 679 -9.11 1.55 -13.77
C LEU A 679 -8.49 0.22 -14.22
N SER A 680 -9.29 -0.74 -14.68
CA SER A 680 -8.80 -2.01 -15.23
C SER A 680 -7.87 -1.84 -16.43
N ALA A 681 -8.12 -0.85 -17.29
CA ALA A 681 -7.23 -0.48 -18.39
C ALA A 681 -5.89 0.16 -17.95
N ARG A 682 -5.76 0.60 -16.69
CA ARG A 682 -4.49 1.09 -16.12
C ARG A 682 -3.72 0.00 -15.35
N THR A 683 -4.41 -1.06 -14.93
CA THR A 683 -3.84 -2.18 -14.18
C THR A 683 -3.62 -3.42 -15.06
N ASP A 684 -3.77 -3.30 -16.38
CA ASP A 684 -3.72 -4.40 -17.37
C ASP A 684 -4.62 -5.60 -17.00
N ASN A 685 -5.78 -5.34 -16.37
CA ASN A 685 -6.73 -6.36 -15.93
C ASN A 685 -7.84 -6.56 -16.97
N ASP A 686 -7.51 -7.25 -18.07
CA ASP A 686 -8.44 -7.50 -19.18
C ASP A 686 -9.70 -8.28 -18.77
N LEU A 687 -9.64 -9.12 -17.73
CA LEU A 687 -10.82 -9.83 -17.20
C LEU A 687 -11.84 -8.86 -16.59
N ALA A 688 -11.38 -7.98 -15.70
CA ALA A 688 -12.25 -6.98 -15.08
C ALA A 688 -12.73 -5.92 -16.08
N ARG A 689 -11.91 -5.63 -17.10
CA ARG A 689 -12.25 -4.80 -18.25
C ARG A 689 -13.40 -5.39 -19.07
N ALA A 690 -13.35 -6.69 -19.37
CA ALA A 690 -14.41 -7.41 -20.08
C ALA A 690 -15.70 -7.50 -19.24
N ASN A 691 -15.60 -7.71 -17.91
CA ASN A 691 -16.74 -7.65 -17.00
C ASN A 691 -17.41 -6.27 -17.01
N ALA A 692 -16.64 -5.17 -17.00
CA ALA A 692 -17.16 -3.81 -17.07
C ALA A 692 -17.90 -3.55 -18.39
N LEU A 693 -17.35 -3.98 -19.52
CA LEU A 693 -17.98 -3.86 -20.84
C LEU A 693 -19.27 -4.69 -20.95
N ARG A 694 -19.32 -5.90 -20.39
CA ARG A 694 -20.57 -6.69 -20.30
C ARG A 694 -21.62 -5.95 -19.47
N GLY A 695 -21.24 -5.38 -18.32
CA GLY A 695 -22.13 -4.59 -17.47
C GLY A 695 -22.70 -3.34 -18.16
N LEU A 696 -21.88 -2.63 -18.95
CA LEU A 696 -22.33 -1.54 -19.82
C LEU A 696 -23.29 -2.03 -20.91
N GLY A 697 -22.98 -3.17 -21.55
CA GLY A 697 -23.86 -3.82 -22.53
C GLY A 697 -25.25 -4.13 -21.97
N ASP A 698 -25.31 -4.68 -20.75
CA ASP A 698 -26.58 -4.97 -20.05
C ASP A 698 -27.38 -3.69 -19.76
N ILE A 699 -26.70 -2.59 -19.40
CA ILE A 699 -27.34 -1.28 -19.17
C ILE A 699 -27.88 -0.70 -20.47
N HIS A 700 -27.06 -0.63 -21.52
CA HIS A 700 -27.48 -0.13 -22.84
C HIS A 700 -28.65 -0.94 -23.40
N LEU A 701 -28.63 -2.27 -23.23
CA LEU A 701 -29.74 -3.15 -23.62
C LEU A 701 -31.02 -2.82 -22.84
N ALA A 702 -30.93 -2.59 -21.53
CA ALA A 702 -32.07 -2.22 -20.69
C ALA A 702 -32.60 -0.80 -20.98
N GLN A 703 -31.73 0.13 -21.40
CA GLN A 703 -32.08 1.48 -21.85
C GLN A 703 -32.56 1.53 -23.32
N THR A 704 -32.60 0.40 -24.03
CA THR A 704 -32.95 0.26 -25.47
C THR A 704 -31.94 0.88 -26.46
N ASN A 705 -30.73 1.20 -26.01
CA ASN A 705 -29.61 1.68 -26.82
C ASN A 705 -28.91 0.48 -27.50
N TYR A 706 -29.60 -0.21 -28.40
CA TYR A 706 -29.17 -1.52 -28.88
C TYR A 706 -27.83 -1.53 -29.64
N ASP A 707 -27.48 -0.46 -30.37
CA ASP A 707 -26.19 -0.36 -31.06
C ASP A 707 -25.03 -0.25 -30.05
N GLN A 708 -25.19 0.56 -28.99
CA GLN A 708 -24.20 0.67 -27.91
C GLN A 708 -24.07 -0.63 -27.11
N ALA A 709 -25.16 -1.39 -26.98
CA ALA A 709 -25.13 -2.73 -26.38
C ALA A 709 -24.33 -3.71 -27.26
N GLU A 710 -24.56 -3.70 -28.58
CA GLU A 710 -23.84 -4.51 -29.57
C GLU A 710 -22.33 -4.23 -29.54
N ASP A 711 -21.93 -2.95 -29.55
CA ASP A 711 -20.52 -2.55 -29.40
C ASP A 711 -19.91 -3.05 -28.09
N SER A 712 -20.62 -2.83 -26.97
CA SER A 712 -20.13 -3.17 -25.62
C SER A 712 -19.94 -4.67 -25.43
N PHE A 713 -20.91 -5.49 -25.85
CA PHE A 713 -20.80 -6.95 -25.76
C PHE A 713 -19.78 -7.52 -26.76
N SER A 714 -19.64 -6.94 -27.96
CA SER A 714 -18.61 -7.36 -28.93
C SER A 714 -17.20 -7.14 -28.37
N LEU A 715 -16.94 -5.96 -27.80
CA LEU A 715 -15.66 -5.65 -27.15
C LEU A 715 -15.41 -6.51 -25.90
N ALA A 716 -16.46 -6.85 -25.15
CA ALA A 716 -16.35 -7.79 -24.01
C ALA A 716 -15.94 -9.19 -24.48
N ARG A 717 -16.64 -9.75 -25.49
CA ARG A 717 -16.34 -11.05 -26.09
C ARG A 717 -14.89 -11.13 -26.58
N ASP A 718 -14.45 -10.16 -27.37
CA ASP A 718 -13.11 -10.14 -27.96
C ASP A 718 -11.98 -10.08 -26.90
N LEU A 719 -12.26 -9.50 -25.72
CA LEU A 719 -11.36 -9.55 -24.57
C LEU A 719 -11.42 -10.90 -23.85
N TYR A 720 -12.61 -11.47 -23.65
CA TYR A 720 -12.76 -12.81 -23.05
C TYR A 720 -12.08 -13.90 -23.88
N ASP A 721 -12.24 -13.88 -25.21
CA ASP A 721 -11.58 -14.80 -26.14
C ASP A 721 -10.05 -14.67 -26.06
N ARG A 722 -9.54 -13.42 -26.00
CA ARG A 722 -8.11 -13.13 -25.87
C ARG A 722 -7.49 -13.71 -24.59
N ILE A 723 -8.21 -13.69 -23.47
CA ILE A 723 -7.76 -14.24 -22.18
C ILE A 723 -8.13 -15.73 -21.99
N GLY A 724 -8.83 -16.35 -22.94
CA GLY A 724 -9.29 -17.74 -22.85
C GLY A 724 -10.39 -17.96 -21.80
N ASN A 725 -11.23 -16.96 -21.54
CA ASN A 725 -12.38 -17.08 -20.65
C ASN A 725 -13.64 -17.44 -21.46
N ASP A 726 -13.74 -18.71 -21.84
CA ASP A 726 -14.88 -19.29 -22.56
C ASP A 726 -16.24 -18.93 -21.91
N GLY A 727 -16.32 -18.92 -20.58
CA GLY A 727 -17.55 -18.59 -19.86
C GLY A 727 -17.99 -17.14 -20.05
N GLY A 728 -17.06 -16.20 -19.90
CA GLY A 728 -17.33 -14.78 -20.16
C GLY A 728 -17.66 -14.50 -21.63
N SER A 729 -17.00 -15.19 -22.56
CA SER A 729 -17.30 -15.09 -24.00
C SER A 729 -18.73 -15.56 -24.30
N ALA A 730 -19.15 -16.69 -23.72
CA ALA A 730 -20.52 -17.18 -23.83
C ALA A 730 -21.56 -16.22 -23.21
N ASP A 731 -21.26 -15.60 -22.06
CA ASP A 731 -22.12 -14.56 -21.46
C ASP A 731 -22.27 -13.34 -22.38
N ALA A 732 -21.18 -12.88 -23.01
CA ALA A 732 -21.20 -11.77 -23.95
C ALA A 732 -21.99 -12.13 -25.24
N LEU A 733 -21.87 -13.37 -25.72
CA LEU A 733 -22.66 -13.90 -26.83
C LEU A 733 -24.16 -14.03 -26.50
N LEU A 734 -24.55 -14.34 -25.26
CA LEU A 734 -25.95 -14.21 -24.83
C LEU A 734 -26.42 -12.76 -24.91
N GLY A 735 -25.62 -11.82 -24.42
CA GLY A 735 -25.90 -10.38 -24.50
C GLY A 735 -26.11 -9.90 -25.93
N LEU A 736 -25.20 -10.28 -26.85
CA LEU A 736 -25.34 -10.04 -28.29
C LEU A 736 -26.62 -10.66 -28.85
N GLY A 737 -26.92 -11.93 -28.53
CA GLY A 737 -28.15 -12.59 -28.97
C GLY A 737 -29.41 -11.83 -28.53
N HIS A 738 -29.44 -11.33 -27.30
CA HIS A 738 -30.56 -10.51 -26.80
C HIS A 738 -30.63 -9.14 -27.50
N ALA A 739 -29.50 -8.46 -27.74
CA ALA A 739 -29.45 -7.20 -28.47
C ALA A 739 -29.91 -7.37 -29.92
N TYR A 740 -29.39 -8.37 -30.65
CA TYR A 740 -29.79 -8.70 -32.01
C TYR A 740 -31.28 -9.05 -32.11
N ARG A 741 -31.81 -9.83 -31.15
CA ARG A 741 -33.24 -10.14 -31.09
C ARG A 741 -34.09 -8.89 -30.89
N ALA A 742 -33.67 -7.96 -30.04
CA ALA A 742 -34.36 -6.69 -29.82
C ALA A 742 -34.33 -5.77 -31.06
N GLN A 743 -33.25 -5.82 -31.84
CA GLN A 743 -33.11 -5.15 -33.14
C GLN A 743 -33.81 -5.89 -34.31
N THR A 744 -34.47 -7.04 -34.07
CA THR A 744 -35.04 -7.94 -35.10
C THR A 744 -34.02 -8.51 -36.11
N LYS A 745 -32.73 -8.50 -35.76
CA LYS A 745 -31.62 -9.13 -36.49
C LYS A 745 -31.61 -10.65 -36.23
N TRP A 746 -32.65 -11.37 -36.68
CA TRP A 746 -32.93 -12.76 -36.28
C TRP A 746 -31.78 -13.74 -36.57
N ASP A 747 -31.17 -13.69 -37.76
CA ASP A 747 -30.09 -14.60 -38.14
C ASP A 747 -28.87 -14.45 -37.22
N MET A 748 -28.48 -13.21 -36.91
CA MET A 748 -27.37 -12.90 -35.99
C MET A 748 -27.70 -13.28 -34.53
N ALA A 749 -28.98 -13.18 -34.14
CA ALA A 749 -29.44 -13.61 -32.82
C ALA A 749 -29.36 -15.14 -32.68
N GLU A 750 -29.80 -15.90 -33.69
CA GLU A 750 -29.67 -17.36 -33.72
C GLU A 750 -28.21 -17.79 -33.65
N GLU A 751 -27.34 -17.21 -34.49
CA GLU A 751 -25.90 -17.51 -34.49
C GLU A 751 -25.26 -17.24 -33.12
N SER A 752 -25.55 -16.09 -32.52
CA SER A 752 -25.00 -15.69 -31.21
C SER A 752 -25.45 -16.64 -30.09
N PHE A 753 -26.75 -16.97 -30.02
CA PHE A 753 -27.25 -17.92 -29.03
C PHE A 753 -26.76 -19.35 -29.28
N ALA A 754 -26.66 -19.80 -30.53
CA ALA A 754 -26.13 -21.12 -30.88
C ALA A 754 -24.65 -21.26 -30.50
N HIS A 755 -23.85 -20.21 -30.70
CA HIS A 755 -22.46 -20.19 -30.28
C HIS A 755 -22.31 -20.18 -28.75
N ALA A 756 -23.09 -19.36 -28.03
CA ALA A 756 -23.14 -19.41 -26.57
C ALA A 756 -23.55 -20.80 -26.04
N GLN A 757 -24.59 -21.42 -26.64
CA GLN A 757 -25.06 -22.77 -26.29
C GLN A 757 -23.95 -23.81 -26.45
N TYR A 758 -23.19 -23.74 -27.55
CA TYR A 758 -22.05 -24.62 -27.82
C TYR A 758 -20.98 -24.46 -26.74
N ILE A 759 -20.55 -23.23 -26.43
CA ILE A 759 -19.50 -22.99 -25.43
C ILE A 759 -19.96 -23.46 -24.04
N TYR A 760 -21.16 -23.10 -23.60
CA TYR A 760 -21.71 -23.54 -22.32
C TYR A 760 -21.80 -25.07 -22.19
N ALA A 761 -22.11 -25.78 -23.27
CA ALA A 761 -22.09 -27.24 -23.29
C ALA A 761 -20.67 -27.82 -23.11
N HIS A 762 -19.63 -27.15 -23.61
CA HIS A 762 -18.23 -27.57 -23.43
C HIS A 762 -17.74 -27.32 -22.00
N ILE A 763 -18.04 -26.16 -21.42
CA ILE A 763 -17.69 -25.83 -20.02
C ILE A 763 -18.64 -26.43 -18.97
N ARG A 764 -19.68 -27.17 -19.40
CA ARG A 764 -20.70 -27.82 -18.55
C ARG A 764 -21.50 -26.84 -17.68
N ASN A 765 -21.72 -25.62 -18.17
CA ASN A 765 -22.63 -24.66 -17.56
C ASN A 765 -24.05 -24.89 -18.08
N ASP A 766 -24.78 -25.82 -17.48
CA ASP A 766 -26.13 -26.15 -17.93
C ASP A 766 -27.14 -25.01 -17.73
N ILE A 767 -26.89 -24.04 -16.82
CA ILE A 767 -27.72 -22.84 -16.65
C ILE A 767 -27.58 -21.93 -17.87
N GLY A 768 -26.34 -21.55 -18.23
CA GLY A 768 -26.05 -20.72 -19.40
C GLY A 768 -26.53 -21.38 -20.69
N ARG A 769 -26.36 -22.70 -20.81
CA ARG A 769 -26.87 -23.50 -21.92
C ARG A 769 -28.40 -23.47 -22.02
N ALA A 770 -29.10 -23.52 -20.89
CA ALA A 770 -30.57 -23.42 -20.86
C ALA A 770 -31.06 -22.00 -21.22
N ASN A 771 -30.35 -20.96 -20.78
CA ASN A 771 -30.61 -19.57 -21.17
C ASN A 771 -30.46 -19.40 -22.70
N ALA A 772 -29.37 -19.91 -23.27
CA ALA A 772 -29.13 -19.89 -24.71
C ALA A 772 -30.23 -20.62 -25.50
N LEU A 773 -30.64 -21.81 -25.05
CA LEU A 773 -31.73 -22.58 -25.67
C LEU A 773 -33.09 -21.88 -25.57
N SER A 774 -33.37 -21.18 -24.47
CA SER A 774 -34.55 -20.31 -24.38
C SER A 774 -34.47 -19.16 -25.39
N GLY A 775 -33.31 -18.51 -25.53
CA GLY A 775 -33.07 -17.46 -26.53
C GLY A 775 -33.28 -17.93 -27.98
N ILE A 776 -32.79 -19.12 -28.34
CA ILE A 776 -33.07 -19.77 -29.64
C ILE A 776 -34.57 -20.06 -29.79
N GLY A 777 -35.24 -20.53 -28.73
CA GLY A 777 -36.69 -20.74 -28.71
C GLY A 777 -37.47 -19.46 -29.03
N ASP A 778 -37.08 -18.33 -28.42
CA ASP A 778 -37.67 -17.01 -28.66
C ASP A 778 -37.46 -16.54 -30.11
N VAL A 779 -36.29 -16.81 -30.71
CA VAL A 779 -36.01 -16.48 -32.12
C VAL A 779 -36.87 -17.31 -33.07
N TYR A 780 -36.92 -18.64 -32.92
CA TYR A 780 -37.77 -19.50 -33.74
C TYR A 780 -39.26 -19.18 -33.56
N HIS A 781 -39.70 -18.79 -32.36
CA HIS A 781 -41.07 -18.35 -32.13
C HIS A 781 -41.39 -17.06 -32.90
N ALA A 782 -40.47 -16.08 -32.93
CA ALA A 782 -40.61 -14.86 -33.73
C ALA A 782 -40.62 -15.14 -35.25
N LEU A 783 -39.78 -16.07 -35.72
CA LEU A 783 -39.74 -16.56 -37.11
C LEU A 783 -40.94 -17.45 -37.50
N ARG A 784 -41.84 -17.75 -36.54
CA ARG A 784 -43.00 -18.64 -36.69
C ARG A 784 -42.65 -20.11 -36.94
N GLU A 785 -41.42 -20.52 -36.65
CA GLU A 785 -40.96 -21.91 -36.68
C GLU A 785 -41.31 -22.62 -35.36
N TYR A 786 -42.60 -22.62 -35.01
CA TYR A 786 -43.07 -23.00 -33.67
C TYR A 786 -42.69 -24.43 -33.25
N GLY A 787 -42.51 -25.36 -34.20
CA GLY A 787 -42.07 -26.73 -33.92
C GLY A 787 -40.58 -26.88 -33.61
N ASP A 788 -39.75 -25.88 -33.97
CA ASP A 788 -38.35 -25.76 -33.56
C ASP A 788 -38.26 -24.97 -32.24
N ALA A 789 -39.07 -23.92 -32.07
CA ALA A 789 -39.25 -23.23 -30.79
C ALA A 789 -39.65 -24.18 -29.64
N GLU A 790 -40.69 -25.02 -29.86
CA GLU A 790 -41.15 -26.04 -28.91
C GLU A 790 -40.03 -27.01 -28.51
N ARG A 791 -39.17 -27.41 -29.45
CA ARG A 791 -38.02 -28.27 -29.17
C ARG A 791 -36.98 -27.56 -28.31
N SER A 792 -36.65 -26.31 -28.63
CA SER A 792 -35.68 -25.50 -27.89
C SER A 792 -36.14 -25.22 -26.45
N TYR A 793 -37.39 -24.76 -26.25
CA TYR A 793 -37.95 -24.56 -24.92
C TYR A 793 -38.05 -25.86 -24.11
N ARG A 794 -38.39 -26.99 -24.73
CA ARG A 794 -38.42 -28.30 -24.05
C ARG A 794 -37.03 -28.75 -23.60
N GLN A 795 -35.98 -28.47 -24.39
CA GLN A 795 -34.60 -28.74 -23.98
C GLN A 795 -34.17 -27.82 -22.82
N ALA A 796 -34.46 -26.52 -22.89
CA ALA A 796 -34.20 -25.58 -21.80
C ALA A 796 -34.91 -25.98 -20.50
N TYR A 797 -36.20 -26.30 -20.57
CA TYR A 797 -36.99 -26.80 -19.43
C TYR A 797 -36.35 -28.03 -18.78
N ASN A 798 -35.88 -29.01 -19.56
CA ASN A 798 -35.27 -30.22 -19.03
C ASN A 798 -33.94 -29.92 -18.29
N LEU A 799 -33.16 -28.94 -18.76
CA LEU A 799 -31.94 -28.49 -18.08
C LEU A 799 -32.29 -27.78 -16.75
N TYR A 800 -33.17 -26.77 -16.77
CA TYR A 800 -33.62 -26.09 -15.54
C TYR A 800 -34.26 -27.06 -14.55
N ALA A 801 -34.98 -28.08 -15.03
CA ALA A 801 -35.55 -29.15 -14.19
C ALA A 801 -34.46 -29.93 -13.42
N GLY A 802 -33.37 -30.30 -14.08
CA GLY A 802 -32.22 -30.96 -13.44
C GLY A 802 -31.44 -30.06 -12.48
N LEU A 803 -31.44 -28.75 -12.72
CA LEU A 803 -30.74 -27.74 -11.91
C LEU A 803 -31.55 -27.21 -10.72
N ALA A 804 -32.79 -27.70 -10.54
CA ALA A 804 -33.76 -27.19 -9.59
C ALA A 804 -34.20 -25.71 -9.76
N ASP A 805 -33.71 -24.96 -10.76
CA ASP A 805 -34.11 -23.56 -11.02
C ASP A 805 -35.59 -23.43 -11.44
N ASP A 806 -36.42 -23.09 -10.46
CA ASP A 806 -37.86 -22.90 -10.63
C ASP A 806 -38.20 -21.66 -11.49
N SER A 807 -37.34 -20.64 -11.56
CA SER A 807 -37.58 -19.45 -12.38
C SER A 807 -37.42 -19.79 -13.88
N GLY A 808 -36.29 -20.37 -14.25
CA GLY A 808 -36.03 -20.86 -15.60
C GLY A 808 -37.04 -21.92 -16.06
N LYS A 809 -37.40 -22.89 -15.19
CA LYS A 809 -38.49 -23.85 -15.46
C LYS A 809 -39.80 -23.16 -15.83
N ALA A 810 -40.21 -22.14 -15.08
CA ALA A 810 -41.48 -21.45 -15.31
C ALA A 810 -41.45 -20.60 -16.60
N ASN A 811 -40.34 -19.92 -16.89
CA ASN A 811 -40.14 -19.17 -18.14
C ASN A 811 -40.15 -20.10 -19.36
N ALA A 812 -39.42 -21.21 -19.32
CA ALA A 812 -39.39 -22.18 -20.42
C ALA A 812 -40.75 -22.85 -20.66
N LEU A 813 -41.54 -23.09 -19.60
CA LEU A 813 -42.93 -23.57 -19.72
C LEU A 813 -43.89 -22.53 -20.30
N LEU A 814 -43.68 -21.24 -20.03
CA LEU A 814 -44.46 -20.16 -20.65
C LEU A 814 -44.21 -20.13 -22.17
N GLY A 815 -42.95 -20.06 -22.61
CA GLY A 815 -42.60 -20.09 -24.04
C GLY A 815 -43.03 -21.38 -24.75
N LEU A 816 -42.89 -22.54 -24.08
CA LEU A 816 -43.41 -23.81 -24.58
C LEU A 816 -44.93 -23.78 -24.78
N GLY A 817 -45.66 -23.20 -23.81
CA GLY A 817 -47.11 -23.04 -23.91
C GLY A 817 -47.51 -22.15 -25.08
N GLU A 818 -46.86 -20.99 -25.24
CA GLU A 818 -47.10 -20.06 -26.36
C GLU A 818 -46.82 -20.73 -27.72
N ALA A 819 -45.71 -21.45 -27.87
CA ALA A 819 -45.40 -22.24 -29.06
C ALA A 819 -46.41 -23.39 -29.33
N CYS A 820 -47.03 -23.96 -28.29
CA CYS A 820 -48.11 -24.93 -28.44
C CYS A 820 -49.44 -24.27 -28.86
N VAL A 821 -49.80 -23.08 -28.33
CA VAL A 821 -50.99 -22.32 -28.79
C VAL A 821 -50.86 -22.00 -30.27
N ALA A 822 -49.70 -21.53 -30.71
CA ALA A 822 -49.43 -21.19 -32.11
C ALA A 822 -49.48 -22.41 -33.07
N GLN A 823 -49.34 -23.63 -32.53
CA GLN A 823 -49.50 -24.89 -33.26
C GLN A 823 -50.90 -25.53 -33.09
N VAL A 824 -51.85 -24.85 -32.43
CA VAL A 824 -53.20 -25.39 -32.14
C VAL A 824 -53.17 -26.63 -31.23
N LYS A 825 -52.11 -26.81 -30.44
CA LYS A 825 -51.95 -27.88 -29.44
C LYS A 825 -52.48 -27.41 -28.07
N TYR A 826 -53.78 -27.16 -28.00
CA TYR A 826 -54.37 -26.46 -26.85
C TYR A 826 -54.25 -27.20 -25.52
N ASP A 827 -54.37 -28.53 -25.49
CA ASP A 827 -54.24 -29.32 -24.26
C ASP A 827 -52.78 -29.34 -23.74
N ASP A 828 -51.79 -29.41 -24.63
CA ASP A 828 -50.36 -29.28 -24.28
C ASP A 828 -50.05 -27.88 -23.74
N ALA A 829 -50.63 -26.84 -24.35
CA ALA A 829 -50.48 -25.45 -23.90
C ALA A 829 -51.10 -25.22 -22.51
N GLU A 830 -52.32 -25.71 -22.27
CA GLU A 830 -52.99 -25.60 -20.97
C GLU A 830 -52.20 -26.34 -19.88
N MET A 831 -51.64 -27.51 -20.19
CA MET A 831 -50.74 -28.23 -19.28
C MET A 831 -49.45 -27.43 -18.98
N ALA A 832 -48.80 -26.86 -20.00
CA ALA A 832 -47.58 -26.09 -19.84
C ALA A 832 -47.81 -24.83 -18.98
N PHE A 833 -48.83 -24.03 -19.32
CA PHE A 833 -49.22 -22.86 -18.56
C PHE A 833 -49.65 -23.20 -17.12
N THR A 834 -50.45 -24.26 -16.91
CA THR A 834 -50.86 -24.67 -15.55
C THR A 834 -49.66 -25.06 -14.68
N ARG A 835 -48.62 -25.69 -15.26
CA ARG A 835 -47.36 -25.97 -14.56
C ARG A 835 -46.59 -24.68 -14.26
N ALA A 836 -46.44 -23.78 -15.24
CA ALA A 836 -45.78 -22.48 -15.04
C ALA A 836 -46.46 -21.66 -13.93
N GLN A 837 -47.80 -21.59 -13.92
CA GLN A 837 -48.58 -20.86 -12.93
C GLN A 837 -48.32 -21.38 -11.50
N LYS A 838 -48.31 -22.70 -11.32
CA LYS A 838 -48.01 -23.34 -10.02
C LYS A 838 -46.60 -22.98 -9.54
N ILE A 839 -45.61 -22.99 -10.44
CA ILE A 839 -44.23 -22.64 -10.10
C ILE A 839 -44.11 -21.14 -9.76
N TYR A 840 -44.62 -20.23 -10.61
CA TYR A 840 -44.62 -18.79 -10.32
C TYR A 840 -45.33 -18.44 -9.01
N THR A 841 -46.43 -19.13 -8.68
CA THR A 841 -47.14 -18.95 -7.41
C THR A 841 -46.27 -19.40 -6.23
N ARG A 842 -45.58 -20.55 -6.33
CA ARG A 842 -44.67 -21.05 -5.28
C ARG A 842 -43.47 -20.12 -5.04
N ILE A 843 -42.91 -19.51 -6.09
CA ILE A 843 -41.75 -18.59 -5.97
C ILE A 843 -42.17 -17.12 -5.75
N GLY A 844 -43.46 -16.82 -5.57
CA GLY A 844 -43.94 -15.45 -5.33
C GLY A 844 -43.85 -14.48 -6.51
N ASN A 845 -43.56 -14.96 -7.73
CA ASN A 845 -43.39 -14.12 -8.91
C ASN A 845 -44.75 -13.68 -9.47
N GLY A 846 -45.28 -12.58 -8.93
CA GLY A 846 -46.53 -11.95 -9.34
C GLY A 846 -46.63 -11.63 -10.84
N PRO A 847 -45.63 -10.95 -11.46
CA PRO A 847 -45.64 -10.65 -12.89
C PRO A 847 -45.69 -11.91 -13.78
N GLY A 848 -44.86 -12.91 -13.50
CA GLY A 848 -44.87 -14.19 -14.23
C GLY A 848 -46.20 -14.93 -14.10
N ARG A 849 -46.76 -14.96 -12.88
CA ARG A 849 -48.10 -15.51 -12.64
C ARG A 849 -49.18 -14.77 -13.43
N ALA A 850 -49.14 -13.44 -13.48
CA ALA A 850 -50.10 -12.63 -14.23
C ALA A 850 -50.00 -12.86 -15.75
N ASN A 851 -48.79 -12.96 -16.30
CA ASN A 851 -48.57 -13.31 -17.71
C ASN A 851 -49.17 -14.68 -18.06
N VAL A 852 -48.96 -15.69 -17.22
CA VAL A 852 -49.53 -17.04 -17.42
C VAL A 852 -51.05 -17.06 -17.25
N VAL A 853 -51.62 -16.30 -16.29
CA VAL A 853 -53.08 -16.15 -16.16
C VAL A 853 -53.67 -15.58 -17.44
N ARG A 854 -53.08 -14.49 -17.96
CA ARG A 854 -53.49 -13.88 -19.23
C ARG A 854 -53.38 -14.87 -20.41
N ALA A 855 -52.32 -15.66 -20.47
CA ALA A 855 -52.14 -16.69 -21.50
C ALA A 855 -53.23 -17.78 -21.43
N LEU A 856 -53.58 -18.24 -20.23
CA LEU A 856 -54.69 -19.19 -20.01
C LEU A 856 -56.06 -18.61 -20.38
N GLU A 857 -56.31 -17.33 -20.10
CA GLU A 857 -57.54 -16.65 -20.50
C GLU A 857 -57.67 -16.50 -22.03
N LEU A 858 -56.58 -16.14 -22.70
CA LEU A 858 -56.52 -16.09 -24.17
C LEU A 858 -56.74 -17.48 -24.79
N LEU A 859 -56.06 -18.50 -24.27
CA LEU A 859 -56.21 -19.89 -24.70
C LEU A 859 -57.67 -20.37 -24.61
N ARG A 860 -58.37 -20.10 -23.50
CA ARG A 860 -59.79 -20.45 -23.34
C ARG A 860 -60.69 -19.73 -24.33
N ARG A 861 -60.42 -18.45 -24.61
CA ARG A 861 -61.16 -17.67 -25.62
C ARG A 861 -60.95 -18.24 -27.02
N ASP A 862 -59.73 -18.59 -27.40
CA ASP A 862 -59.46 -19.11 -28.74
C ASP A 862 -59.98 -20.54 -28.93
N ARG A 863 -59.92 -21.40 -27.90
CA ARG A 863 -60.59 -22.71 -27.88
C ARG A 863 -62.10 -22.58 -28.11
N SER A 864 -62.75 -21.63 -27.43
CA SER A 864 -64.20 -21.37 -27.62
C SER A 864 -64.56 -20.88 -29.02
N LYS A 865 -63.64 -20.21 -29.73
CA LYS A 865 -63.84 -19.81 -31.13
C LYS A 865 -63.62 -20.97 -32.11
N SER A 866 -62.62 -21.83 -31.87
CA SER A 866 -62.40 -23.00 -32.72
C SER A 866 -63.50 -24.05 -32.58
N GLU A 867 -64.07 -24.20 -31.39
CA GLU A 867 -65.17 -25.13 -31.11
C GLU A 867 -66.55 -24.54 -31.48
N GLY A 868 -66.70 -23.20 -31.50
CA GLY A 868 -67.94 -22.51 -31.86
C GLY A 868 -68.11 -22.14 -33.35
N GLY A 869 -67.11 -22.37 -34.20
CA GLY A 869 -67.08 -21.95 -35.62
C GLY A 869 -67.92 -22.83 -36.59
N GLY A 870 -68.96 -23.49 -36.10
CA GLY A 870 -69.72 -24.54 -36.81
C GLY A 870 -70.81 -24.09 -37.78
N GLU A 871 -70.85 -22.83 -38.21
CA GLU A 871 -71.86 -22.34 -39.16
C GLU A 871 -71.26 -22.08 -40.56
N THR A 872 -71.81 -22.78 -41.56
CA THR A 872 -71.39 -22.72 -42.96
C THR A 872 -71.85 -21.44 -43.68
N PRO A 873 -70.96 -20.68 -44.33
CA PRO A 873 -71.35 -19.68 -45.33
C PRO A 873 -71.49 -20.34 -46.71
N THR A 874 -72.66 -20.19 -47.34
CA THR A 874 -72.93 -20.62 -48.71
C THR A 874 -72.23 -19.74 -49.76
N ALA A 875 -72.13 -20.28 -50.99
CA ALA A 875 -71.32 -19.71 -52.07
C ALA A 875 -71.73 -18.30 -52.54
N GLY A 876 -70.74 -17.50 -52.94
CA GLY A 876 -70.93 -16.19 -53.59
C GLY A 876 -69.73 -15.78 -54.45
N SER A 877 -69.95 -15.66 -55.77
CA SER A 877 -68.91 -15.36 -56.77
C SER A 877 -68.64 -13.84 -56.93
N LYS A 878 -67.36 -13.43 -57.12
CA LYS A 878 -66.87 -12.69 -58.32
C LYS A 878 -65.42 -12.15 -58.23
N HIS A 879 -64.60 -12.67 -59.14
CA HIS A 879 -63.60 -12.01 -60.01
C HIS A 879 -62.99 -10.59 -59.75
N VAL A 880 -61.64 -10.54 -59.90
CA VAL A 880 -60.84 -9.62 -60.78
C VAL A 880 -60.32 -8.27 -60.24
N ARG A 881 -59.00 -8.18 -59.96
CA ARG A 881 -57.97 -7.45 -60.77
C ARG A 881 -56.53 -7.50 -60.20
N HIS A 882 -55.56 -7.86 -61.04
CA HIS A 882 -54.15 -7.39 -61.00
C HIS A 882 -54.04 -6.10 -61.89
N PRO A 883 -53.06 -5.18 -61.74
CA PRO A 883 -51.60 -5.33 -62.04
C PRO A 883 -50.67 -4.82 -60.88
N SER A 884 -49.44 -5.28 -60.59
CA SER A 884 -48.20 -5.56 -61.35
C SER A 884 -47.29 -4.33 -61.64
N LYS A 885 -46.13 -4.28 -60.94
CA LYS A 885 -44.77 -3.80 -61.29
C LYS A 885 -43.89 -4.06 -60.05
N ASP A 886 -42.87 -4.93 -60.11
CA ASP A 886 -41.49 -4.69 -60.58
C ASP A 886 -40.82 -3.51 -59.83
N GLU A 887 -39.64 -3.61 -59.20
CA GLU A 887 -38.54 -4.61 -59.21
C GLU A 887 -38.05 -4.91 -57.75
N GLY A 888 -37.23 -5.91 -57.40
CA GLY A 888 -36.68 -7.04 -58.17
C GLY A 888 -35.28 -7.49 -57.69
N MET A 889 -35.16 -8.52 -56.82
CA MET A 889 -33.85 -9.12 -56.46
C MET A 889 -33.90 -10.65 -56.32
N THR A 890 -32.78 -11.30 -56.65
CA THR A 890 -32.74 -12.71 -57.09
C THR A 890 -32.76 -13.74 -55.96
N SER A 891 -33.62 -14.76 -56.09
CA SER A 891 -33.53 -15.96 -55.25
C SER A 891 -32.30 -16.81 -55.59
N ARG A 892 -31.58 -17.31 -54.59
CA ARG A 892 -30.87 -18.59 -54.68
C ARG A 892 -31.30 -19.48 -53.51
N ARG A 893 -32.07 -20.53 -53.84
CA ARG A 893 -32.29 -21.67 -52.95
C ARG A 893 -30.94 -22.30 -52.60
N ALA A 894 -30.61 -22.37 -51.30
CA ALA A 894 -29.65 -23.34 -50.79
C ALA A 894 -30.41 -24.55 -50.22
N THR A 895 -29.95 -25.75 -50.55
CA THR A 895 -30.65 -27.02 -50.26
C THR A 895 -30.47 -27.47 -48.82
N ARG A 896 -31.57 -27.96 -48.21
CA ARG A 896 -31.54 -28.72 -46.95
C ARG A 896 -30.58 -29.92 -47.04
N CYS A 897 -29.69 -30.06 -46.05
CA CYS A 897 -29.05 -31.33 -45.72
C CYS A 897 -29.44 -31.76 -44.30
N ARG A 898 -30.05 -32.95 -44.17
CA ARG A 898 -30.23 -33.62 -42.88
C ARG A 898 -28.93 -34.34 -42.48
N PRO A 899 -28.58 -34.42 -41.19
CA PRO A 899 -27.46 -35.26 -40.76
C PRO A 899 -27.81 -36.74 -40.85
N ARG A 900 -26.87 -37.56 -41.34
CA ARG A 900 -26.88 -39.03 -41.18
C ARG A 900 -25.66 -39.44 -40.34
N THR A 901 -25.89 -40.38 -39.45
CA THR A 901 -24.89 -41.02 -38.58
C THR A 901 -23.89 -41.87 -39.35
N ALA A 902 -22.59 -41.83 -38.99
CA ALA A 902 -21.90 -42.92 -38.28
C ALA A 902 -20.34 -42.91 -38.41
N GLN A 903 -19.69 -43.58 -37.44
CA GLN A 903 -18.33 -44.18 -37.45
C GLN A 903 -17.07 -43.30 -37.33
N VAL A 904 -16.64 -43.18 -36.06
CA VAL A 904 -15.30 -43.52 -35.52
C VAL A 904 -14.19 -43.89 -36.52
N LEU A 905 -13.07 -43.16 -36.48
CA LEU A 905 -11.72 -43.71 -36.62
C LEU A 905 -10.69 -42.89 -35.80
N ARG A 906 -9.51 -43.45 -35.54
CA ARG A 906 -8.65 -43.10 -34.39
C ARG A 906 -7.64 -41.96 -34.64
N HIS A 907 -7.35 -41.24 -33.55
CA HIS A 907 -6.12 -40.50 -33.18
C HIS A 907 -4.80 -40.83 -33.94
N PRO A 908 -3.89 -39.84 -34.07
CA PRO A 908 -2.89 -39.60 -33.00
C PRO A 908 -2.60 -38.13 -32.61
N ASN A 909 -1.95 -37.98 -31.45
CA ASN A 909 -1.52 -36.73 -30.80
C ASN A 909 -0.34 -36.01 -31.51
N ARG A 910 -0.28 -34.68 -31.33
CA ARG A 910 0.89 -33.76 -31.18
C ARG A 910 0.28 -32.36 -30.95
N CYS A 911 0.51 -31.56 -29.90
CA CYS A 911 1.64 -31.30 -28.98
C CYS A 911 2.91 -30.72 -29.61
N CYS A 912 3.21 -29.47 -29.18
CA CYS A 912 4.51 -28.78 -29.14
C CYS A 912 5.11 -28.28 -30.47
N PRO A 913 6.11 -27.34 -30.42
CA PRO A 913 6.27 -26.20 -29.50
C PRO A 913 6.66 -24.89 -30.22
N PHE A 914 6.78 -23.76 -29.51
CA PHE A 914 7.61 -22.64 -29.95
C PHE A 914 8.96 -22.62 -29.23
N SER A 915 9.98 -22.16 -29.95
CA SER A 915 11.41 -22.44 -29.79
C SER A 915 12.17 -21.53 -28.84
N GLN A 916 13.18 -22.07 -28.16
CA GLN A 916 14.36 -21.30 -27.74
C GLN A 916 15.40 -21.23 -28.88
N PRO A 917 16.19 -20.14 -28.97
CA PRO A 917 17.31 -20.04 -29.90
C PRO A 917 18.62 -20.55 -29.25
N ASP A 918 19.48 -21.17 -30.04
CA ASP A 918 20.85 -21.49 -29.62
C ASP A 918 21.89 -20.99 -30.64
N LEU A 919 23.03 -20.54 -30.13
CA LEU A 919 24.08 -19.83 -30.87
C LEU A 919 25.24 -20.76 -31.24
N THR A 920 25.50 -20.94 -32.54
CA THR A 920 26.87 -21.09 -33.07
C THR A 920 26.95 -20.54 -34.49
N GLY A 921 27.81 -19.54 -34.73
CA GLY A 921 28.03 -18.99 -36.07
C GLY A 921 29.36 -19.43 -36.67
N SER A 922 29.52 -19.28 -38.00
CA SER A 922 30.84 -19.03 -38.57
C SER A 922 30.80 -18.36 -39.96
N ARG A 923 31.51 -17.22 -40.04
CA ARG A 923 32.25 -16.65 -41.19
C ARG A 923 31.51 -16.05 -42.39
N GLY A 924 31.78 -14.76 -42.63
CA GLY A 924 31.45 -14.04 -43.86
C GLY A 924 31.94 -12.58 -43.88
N CYS A 925 33.24 -12.36 -43.63
CA CYS A 925 33.94 -11.07 -43.42
C CYS A 925 33.71 -10.39 -42.05
#